data_AF-A0A0S8FNA4-F1
#
_entry.id   AF-A0A0S8FNA4-F1
#
_cell.length_a   1.000
_cell.length_b   1.000
_cell.length_c   1.000
_cell.angle_alpha   90.00
_cell.angle_beta   90.00
_cell.angle_gamma   90.00
#
_symmetry.space_group_name_H-M   'P 1'
#
loop_
_entity.id
_entity.type
_entity.pdbx_description
1 polymer ?
#
loop_
_entity_poly.entity_id
_entity_poly.type
_entity_poly.pdbx_seq_one_letter_code
_entity_poly.pdbx_strand_id
1 'polypeptide(L)'
;MRLKQTLHISVGALVEYSLLSGDLNRTFFSSDRPIQAIRIHQRIQDSRPKEYQAEVSVHHLVKTDKYDLQVSGRIDGVYRYPGRAVIEEIKTTRRPLVAVREEENGVHWGQAKCYAYIYCIHNDLNSIEIQLTYYNLDSDKSTEIRRVFDITELEEFFDSLVSKYLEWADTIIQWIKLRDQSIKKMRFPFEQYRVGQSKMLEEAESAIADRAELLIQAPTGIGKTMAVIFPAVRSIDQGRTNKVFYLTARTTGRNAAEQSLRILRNGGLRLKCLSLTAKDKICFNTDKLCSGDDCAYAKGYYDRINEALRDAFGQDSFTRDVILTIAQKHKVCPFEFSLDLSLWVDFVICDYNYVFDPRVYLKRFFQNGAFDYVLLVDEAHNLVDRSREMYSATMHKNSILRLKRHVKTRLLHLQKSLARINSWMIEVANELPKDENYEAKEEYPSDLCQRLREFTTLAEKWLLLNEQTDFREDLLDLYFDARRFLSTADRYDETYATCYTKAGKDLTIKLFCIDPSQYLREVLQKCAAAIFFSATLTPMQYFVKLLGCSEIARTLSLPSPFPYRNLRVLIAGKVSALYKYREFTKHEVARMISAMIDQRKGNYFIFFPSYEYMRMIHEIFQKRRPRVHIIMQEPGMSEPARDRFLARFSGRTDGFLTGFAVMGGVFAESIDLVGERLTGATIVGVGLPQISLERELIKNYFDNVDGSGFAFSYQIPGMIRVLQAAGRVIRSDEDRGVVLLIDTRYSNPPYRLMLPQEWRPLFVDNVDKVGTVLQDFWRR
;
A
#
# COMPACT_ATOMS: atom_id res chain seq x y z
N MET A 1 -43.82 -16.08 -7.12
CA MET A 1 -42.76 -17.10 -7.25
C MET A 1 -41.43 -16.36 -7.09
N ARG A 2 -40.76 -16.44 -5.92
CA ARG A 2 -39.46 -15.76 -5.75
C ARG A 2 -38.45 -16.49 -6.64
N LEU A 3 -37.83 -15.77 -7.57
CA LEU A 3 -36.71 -16.29 -8.37
C LEU A 3 -35.65 -16.83 -7.40
N LYS A 4 -35.34 -18.11 -7.57
CA LYS A 4 -34.31 -18.79 -6.79
C LYS A 4 -32.96 -18.19 -7.18
N GLN A 5 -32.15 -17.80 -6.20
CA GLN A 5 -30.86 -17.16 -6.45
C GLN A 5 -29.90 -18.18 -7.09
N THR A 6 -29.11 -17.75 -8.08
CA THR A 6 -28.06 -18.59 -8.69
C THR A 6 -26.69 -18.11 -8.23
N LEU A 7 -25.91 -18.99 -7.63
CA LEU A 7 -24.49 -18.79 -7.34
C LEU A 7 -23.65 -19.25 -8.54
N HIS A 8 -22.54 -18.59 -8.80
CA HIS A 8 -21.62 -18.96 -9.87
C HIS A 8 -20.25 -19.28 -9.29
N ILE A 9 -19.68 -20.41 -9.73
CA ILE A 9 -18.30 -20.79 -9.39
C ILE A 9 -17.60 -21.34 -10.63
N SER A 10 -16.30 -21.01 -10.78
CA SER A 10 -15.48 -21.66 -11.81
C SER A 10 -15.04 -23.05 -11.35
N VAL A 11 -14.88 -23.98 -12.29
CA VAL A 11 -14.32 -25.32 -11.98
C VAL A 11 -12.97 -25.20 -11.27
N GLY A 12 -12.10 -24.30 -11.71
CA GLY A 12 -10.81 -24.05 -11.06
C GLY A 12 -10.95 -23.67 -9.59
N ALA A 13 -11.85 -22.73 -9.27
CA ALA A 13 -12.08 -22.30 -7.89
C ALA A 13 -12.71 -23.40 -7.02
N LEU A 14 -13.62 -24.20 -7.59
CA LEU A 14 -14.23 -25.34 -6.89
C LEU A 14 -13.18 -26.37 -6.48
N VAL A 15 -12.29 -26.70 -7.42
CA VAL A 15 -11.24 -27.69 -7.24
C VAL A 15 -10.15 -27.19 -6.31
N GLU A 16 -9.71 -25.94 -6.45
CA GLU A 16 -8.76 -25.31 -5.52
C GLU A 16 -9.31 -25.28 -4.09
N TYR A 17 -10.59 -24.93 -3.89
CA TYR A 17 -11.20 -24.95 -2.57
C TYR A 17 -11.18 -26.34 -1.92
N SER A 18 -11.39 -27.38 -2.74
CA SER A 18 -11.70 -28.74 -2.25
C SER A 18 -10.49 -29.68 -2.20
N LEU A 19 -9.50 -29.47 -3.06
CA LEU A 19 -8.38 -30.39 -3.29
C LEU A 19 -6.99 -29.76 -3.12
N LEU A 20 -6.88 -28.44 -2.89
CA LEU A 20 -5.59 -27.82 -2.64
C LEU A 20 -5.02 -28.35 -1.32
N SER A 21 -3.85 -28.98 -1.38
CA SER A 21 -3.22 -29.67 -0.26
C SER A 21 -1.71 -29.42 -0.23
N GLY A 22 -1.09 -29.71 0.91
CA GLY A 22 0.37 -29.63 1.10
C GLY A 22 0.90 -28.28 1.58
N ASP A 23 2.19 -28.09 1.34
CA ASP A 23 2.97 -27.02 1.97
C ASP A 23 2.79 -25.67 1.28
N LEU A 24 2.85 -24.61 2.08
CA LEU A 24 3.06 -23.27 1.60
C LEU A 24 4.50 -23.17 1.06
N ASN A 25 4.61 -23.39 -0.25
CA ASN A 25 5.86 -23.15 -0.95
C ASN A 25 5.83 -21.74 -1.52
N ARG A 26 6.85 -20.94 -1.20
CA ARG A 26 7.21 -19.77 -2.01
C ARG A 26 7.78 -20.27 -3.34
N THR A 27 6.95 -20.90 -4.15
CA THR A 27 7.33 -21.31 -5.49
C THR A 27 7.69 -20.04 -6.25
N PHE A 28 8.80 -20.10 -7.00
CA PHE A 28 9.22 -19.05 -7.92
C PHE A 28 8.10 -18.81 -8.95
N PHE A 29 7.23 -17.85 -8.65
CA PHE A 29 6.19 -17.41 -9.56
C PHE A 29 6.71 -16.18 -10.31
N SER A 30 7.23 -16.41 -11.52
CA SER A 30 7.48 -15.31 -12.45
C SER A 30 6.14 -14.68 -12.86
N SER A 31 6.12 -13.35 -12.93
CA SER A 31 4.96 -12.54 -13.37
C SER A 31 4.60 -12.75 -14.84
N ASP A 32 5.51 -13.32 -15.65
CA ASP A 32 5.36 -13.52 -17.09
C ASP A 32 4.54 -14.77 -17.46
N ARG A 33 4.15 -15.59 -16.47
CA ARG A 33 3.44 -16.86 -16.69
C ARG A 33 2.15 -16.73 -17.49
N PRO A 34 1.23 -15.76 -17.25
CA PRO A 34 -0.08 -15.80 -17.90
C PRO A 34 0.01 -15.63 -19.42
N ILE A 35 0.79 -14.66 -19.90
CA ILE A 35 0.89 -14.35 -21.34
C ILE A 35 1.67 -15.44 -22.09
N GLN A 36 2.79 -15.91 -21.52
CA GLN A 36 3.55 -17.01 -22.13
C GLN A 36 2.76 -18.32 -22.13
N ALA A 37 2.04 -18.63 -21.05
CA ALA A 37 1.21 -19.84 -20.99
C ALA A 37 0.07 -19.79 -22.02
N ILE A 38 -0.62 -18.65 -22.17
CA ILE A 38 -1.68 -18.50 -23.19
C ILE A 38 -1.13 -18.74 -24.60
N ARG A 39 0.03 -18.15 -24.94
CA ARG A 39 0.65 -18.35 -26.27
C ARG A 39 1.05 -19.81 -26.52
N ILE A 40 1.46 -20.51 -25.47
CA ILE A 40 1.84 -21.92 -25.55
C ILE A 40 0.60 -22.80 -25.69
N HIS A 41 -0.49 -22.50 -24.96
CA HIS A 41 -1.77 -23.18 -25.15
C HIS A 41 -2.23 -23.04 -26.60
N GLN A 42 -2.23 -21.82 -27.14
CA GLN A 42 -2.56 -21.55 -28.54
C GLN A 42 -1.68 -22.35 -29.50
N ARG A 43 -0.36 -22.34 -29.31
CA ARG A 43 0.57 -23.12 -30.16
C ARG A 43 0.28 -24.63 -30.11
N ILE A 44 -0.01 -25.17 -28.94
CA ILE A 44 -0.35 -26.60 -28.78
C ILE A 44 -1.68 -26.89 -29.47
N GLN A 45 -2.70 -26.06 -29.24
CA GLN A 45 -4.02 -26.17 -29.86
C GLN A 45 -3.94 -26.11 -31.39
N ASP A 46 -3.14 -25.18 -31.95
CA ASP A 46 -2.90 -25.03 -33.39
C ASP A 46 -2.19 -26.26 -34.01
N SER A 47 -1.44 -27.00 -33.20
CA SER A 47 -0.76 -28.23 -33.64
C SER A 47 -1.66 -29.47 -33.67
N ARG A 48 -2.89 -29.38 -33.14
CA ARG A 48 -3.83 -30.50 -33.05
C ARG A 48 -4.58 -30.73 -34.38
N PRO A 49 -5.05 -31.96 -34.66
CA PRO A 49 -5.74 -32.30 -35.91
C PRO A 49 -7.11 -31.63 -36.04
N LYS A 50 -7.75 -31.71 -37.22
CA LYS A 50 -9.01 -31.00 -37.53
C LYS A 50 -10.19 -31.38 -36.64
N GLU A 51 -10.19 -32.58 -36.06
CA GLU A 51 -11.21 -33.10 -35.16
C GLU A 51 -11.11 -32.55 -33.73
N TYR A 52 -10.09 -31.71 -33.48
CA TYR A 52 -9.86 -31.03 -32.22
C TYR A 52 -10.61 -29.69 -32.17
N GLN A 53 -11.40 -29.49 -31.13
CA GLN A 53 -12.03 -28.22 -30.82
C GLN A 53 -11.33 -27.57 -29.63
N ALA A 54 -10.68 -26.44 -29.85
CA ALA A 54 -10.06 -25.64 -28.80
C ALA A 54 -11.11 -24.84 -28.00
N GLU A 55 -10.83 -24.60 -26.72
CA GLU A 55 -11.53 -23.63 -25.87
C GLU A 55 -13.04 -23.86 -25.73
N VAL A 56 -13.43 -25.09 -25.39
CA VAL A 56 -14.84 -25.48 -25.24
C VAL A 56 -15.39 -25.01 -23.91
N SER A 57 -16.40 -24.14 -23.95
CA SER A 57 -17.09 -23.67 -22.74
C SER A 57 -18.08 -24.72 -22.24
N VAL A 58 -18.03 -25.00 -20.93
CA VAL A 58 -18.93 -25.93 -20.25
C VAL A 58 -19.54 -25.29 -19.02
N HIS A 59 -20.78 -25.68 -18.72
CA HIS A 59 -21.48 -25.24 -17.52
C HIS A 59 -22.46 -26.32 -17.06
N HIS A 60 -22.66 -26.44 -15.76
CA HIS A 60 -23.64 -27.36 -15.19
C HIS A 60 -24.36 -26.67 -14.03
N LEU A 61 -25.68 -26.84 -13.96
CA LEU A 61 -26.53 -26.22 -12.96
C LEU A 61 -26.91 -27.26 -11.90
N VAL A 62 -26.28 -27.18 -10.74
CA VAL A 62 -26.62 -27.99 -9.57
C VAL A 62 -27.81 -27.34 -8.87
N LYS A 63 -28.94 -28.04 -8.82
CA LYS A 63 -30.15 -27.57 -8.15
C LYS A 63 -30.12 -27.99 -6.68
N THR A 64 -30.22 -27.03 -5.75
CA THR A 64 -30.38 -27.30 -4.31
C THR A 64 -31.70 -26.74 -3.82
N ASP A 65 -32.20 -27.06 -2.63
CA ASP A 65 -33.48 -26.47 -2.19
C ASP A 65 -33.44 -24.94 -2.00
N LYS A 66 -32.27 -24.38 -1.68
CA LYS A 66 -32.11 -22.98 -1.28
C LYS A 66 -31.72 -22.04 -2.41
N TYR A 67 -30.82 -22.47 -3.30
CA TYR A 67 -30.28 -21.72 -4.43
C TYR A 67 -29.80 -22.68 -5.51
N ASP A 68 -29.60 -22.21 -6.73
CA ASP A 68 -28.95 -23.01 -7.77
C ASP A 68 -27.45 -22.65 -7.80
N LEU A 69 -26.58 -23.63 -8.04
CA LEU A 69 -25.14 -23.42 -8.22
C LEU A 69 -24.77 -23.72 -9.67
N GLN A 70 -24.40 -22.68 -10.42
CA GLN A 70 -23.84 -22.84 -11.74
C GLN A 70 -22.32 -23.01 -11.64
N VAL A 71 -21.86 -24.22 -11.94
CA VAL A 71 -20.44 -24.54 -12.09
C VAL A 71 -20.08 -24.36 -13.55
N SER A 72 -19.08 -23.53 -13.86
CA SER A 72 -18.69 -23.25 -15.25
C SER A 72 -17.19 -23.28 -15.45
N GLY A 73 -16.75 -23.53 -16.68
CA GLY A 73 -15.35 -23.35 -17.03
C GLY A 73 -15.11 -23.56 -18.52
N ARG A 74 -13.83 -23.61 -18.88
CA ARG A 74 -13.38 -23.70 -20.26
C ARG A 74 -12.38 -24.84 -20.35
N ILE A 75 -12.71 -25.84 -21.17
CA ILE A 75 -11.83 -26.96 -21.49
C ILE A 75 -10.85 -26.46 -22.54
N ASP A 76 -9.54 -26.68 -22.33
CA ASP A 76 -8.52 -26.24 -23.30
C ASP A 76 -8.73 -26.88 -24.68
N GLY A 77 -9.15 -28.16 -24.72
CA GLY A 77 -9.39 -28.88 -25.95
C GLY A 77 -10.30 -30.10 -25.84
N VAL A 78 -10.97 -30.45 -26.94
CA VAL A 78 -11.78 -31.68 -27.05
C VAL A 78 -11.55 -32.34 -28.40
N TYR A 79 -11.13 -33.60 -28.41
CA TYR A 79 -11.14 -34.46 -29.59
C TYR A 79 -12.49 -35.15 -29.70
N ARG A 80 -13.18 -34.95 -30.82
CA ARG A 80 -14.48 -35.58 -31.07
C ARG A 80 -14.33 -36.75 -32.03
N TYR A 81 -14.82 -37.91 -31.63
CA TYR A 81 -14.95 -39.09 -32.48
C TYR A 81 -16.39 -39.64 -32.40
N PRO A 82 -16.82 -40.48 -33.35
CA PRO A 82 -18.11 -41.16 -33.24
C PRO A 82 -18.19 -42.01 -31.96
N GLY A 83 -19.11 -41.67 -31.06
CA GLY A 83 -19.37 -42.42 -29.82
C GLY A 83 -18.30 -42.34 -28.73
N ARG A 84 -17.25 -41.52 -28.89
CA ARG A 84 -16.21 -41.30 -27.88
C ARG A 84 -15.66 -39.88 -27.96
N ALA A 85 -15.26 -39.32 -26.83
CA ALA A 85 -14.57 -38.03 -26.77
C ALA A 85 -13.32 -38.12 -25.91
N VAL A 86 -12.33 -37.27 -26.21
CA VAL A 86 -11.16 -37.06 -25.35
C VAL A 86 -11.12 -35.60 -24.97
N ILE A 87 -11.14 -35.27 -23.68
CA ILE A 87 -10.90 -33.90 -23.25
C ILE A 87 -9.42 -33.70 -22.95
N GLU A 88 -8.89 -32.54 -23.29
CA GLU A 88 -7.50 -32.14 -23.03
C GLU A 88 -7.48 -30.93 -22.10
N GLU A 89 -6.68 -31.03 -21.03
CA GLU A 89 -6.30 -29.90 -20.19
C GLU A 89 -4.78 -29.71 -20.29
N ILE A 90 -4.34 -28.50 -20.62
CA ILE A 90 -2.96 -28.15 -20.87
C ILE A 90 -2.39 -27.42 -19.64
N LYS A 91 -1.20 -27.82 -19.20
CA LYS A 91 -0.50 -27.22 -18.06
C LYS A 91 0.94 -26.88 -18.43
N THR A 92 1.34 -25.64 -18.21
CA THR A 92 2.75 -25.24 -18.36
C THR A 92 3.53 -25.45 -17.07
N THR A 93 4.72 -26.02 -17.16
CA THR A 93 5.61 -26.30 -16.03
C THR A 93 7.06 -25.97 -16.38
N ARG A 94 7.91 -25.79 -15.35
CA ARG A 94 9.38 -25.80 -15.50
C ARG A 94 10.03 -27.00 -14.84
N ARG A 95 9.24 -27.79 -14.11
CA ARG A 95 9.74 -29.02 -13.48
C ARG A 95 10.06 -30.05 -14.57
N PRO A 96 11.06 -30.92 -14.35
CA PRO A 96 11.33 -32.04 -15.25
C PRO A 96 10.05 -32.84 -15.52
N LEU A 97 9.76 -33.13 -16.79
CA LEU A 97 8.52 -33.82 -17.18
C LEU A 97 8.40 -35.22 -16.56
N VAL A 98 9.52 -35.86 -16.25
CA VAL A 98 9.57 -37.15 -15.53
C VAL A 98 8.94 -37.02 -14.14
N ALA A 99 9.36 -36.03 -13.35
CA ALA A 99 8.83 -35.80 -12.01
C ALA A 99 7.34 -35.43 -12.03
N VAL A 100 6.89 -34.68 -13.05
CA VAL A 100 5.47 -34.32 -13.22
C VAL A 100 4.61 -35.53 -13.60
N ARG A 101 5.19 -36.51 -14.29
CA ARG A 101 4.50 -37.75 -14.66
C ARG A 101 4.40 -38.73 -13.50
N GLU A 102 5.38 -38.72 -12.59
CA GLU A 102 5.41 -39.55 -11.39
C GLU A 102 4.54 -38.98 -10.25
N GLU A 103 4.37 -37.66 -10.18
CA GLU A 103 3.57 -36.98 -9.16
C GLU A 103 2.14 -36.70 -9.65
N GLU A 104 1.15 -37.34 -9.03
CA GLU A 104 -0.25 -37.06 -9.34
C GLU A 104 -0.71 -35.73 -8.72
N ASN A 105 -0.82 -34.70 -9.56
CA ASN A 105 -1.39 -33.43 -9.12
C ASN A 105 -2.93 -33.50 -9.04
N GLY A 106 -3.45 -33.63 -7.82
CA GLY A 106 -4.90 -33.75 -7.56
C GLY A 106 -5.73 -32.56 -8.05
N VAL A 107 -5.17 -31.34 -8.08
CA VAL A 107 -5.87 -30.14 -8.58
C VAL A 107 -6.01 -30.19 -10.10
N HIS A 108 -4.95 -30.55 -10.83
CA HIS A 108 -5.02 -30.64 -12.30
C HIS A 108 -5.98 -31.75 -12.74
N TRP A 109 -5.88 -32.94 -12.13
CA TRP A 109 -6.80 -34.04 -12.38
C TRP A 109 -8.22 -33.69 -11.98
N GLY A 110 -8.42 -33.03 -10.84
CA GLY A 110 -9.75 -32.63 -10.38
C GLY A 110 -10.43 -31.67 -11.35
N GLN A 111 -9.70 -30.68 -11.87
CA GLN A 111 -10.22 -29.75 -12.88
C GLN A 111 -10.65 -30.50 -14.15
N ALA A 112 -9.80 -31.39 -14.67
CA ALA A 112 -10.12 -32.16 -15.86
C ALA A 112 -11.29 -33.13 -15.62
N LYS A 113 -11.38 -33.80 -14.46
CA LYS A 113 -12.51 -34.66 -14.11
C LYS A 113 -13.84 -33.89 -14.07
N CYS A 114 -13.87 -32.69 -13.50
CA CYS A 114 -15.07 -31.85 -13.51
C CYS A 114 -15.48 -31.45 -14.94
N TYR A 115 -14.52 -31.10 -15.79
CA TYR A 115 -14.80 -30.82 -17.21
C TYR A 115 -15.35 -32.03 -17.95
N ALA A 116 -14.76 -33.21 -17.72
CA ALA A 116 -15.21 -34.47 -18.29
C ALA A 116 -16.65 -34.79 -17.88
N TYR A 117 -16.98 -34.69 -16.59
CA TYR A 117 -18.34 -34.90 -16.08
C TYR A 117 -19.36 -34.01 -16.80
N ILE A 118 -19.12 -32.68 -16.80
CA ILE A 118 -20.05 -31.71 -17.40
C ILE A 118 -20.19 -31.98 -18.90
N TYR A 119 -19.08 -32.31 -19.57
CA TYR A 119 -19.11 -32.65 -21.00
C TYR A 119 -19.89 -33.94 -21.27
N CYS A 120 -19.71 -34.99 -20.47
CA CYS A 120 -20.44 -36.25 -20.62
C CYS A 120 -21.95 -36.06 -20.50
N ILE A 121 -22.43 -35.29 -19.52
CA ILE A 121 -23.86 -35.01 -19.34
C ILE A 121 -24.43 -34.28 -20.56
N HIS A 122 -23.68 -33.34 -21.14
CA HIS A 122 -24.17 -32.54 -22.27
C HIS A 122 -24.13 -33.28 -23.61
N ASN A 123 -23.43 -34.41 -23.70
CA ASN A 123 -23.23 -35.17 -24.94
C ASN A 123 -23.65 -36.64 -24.82
N ASP A 124 -24.37 -37.00 -23.76
CA ASP A 124 -24.87 -38.36 -23.49
C ASP A 124 -23.79 -39.46 -23.60
N LEU A 125 -22.63 -39.23 -22.97
CA LEU A 125 -21.50 -40.17 -22.97
C LEU A 125 -21.40 -40.96 -21.66
N ASN A 126 -21.28 -42.28 -21.74
CA ASN A 126 -21.13 -43.15 -20.57
C ASN A 126 -19.69 -43.22 -20.03
N SER A 127 -18.69 -42.92 -20.88
CA SER A 127 -17.29 -42.84 -20.51
C SER A 127 -16.56 -41.82 -21.38
N ILE A 128 -15.43 -41.32 -20.86
CA ILE A 128 -14.63 -40.32 -21.55
C ILE A 128 -13.16 -40.50 -21.21
N GLU A 129 -12.29 -40.20 -22.18
CA GLU A 129 -10.86 -40.18 -21.95
C GLU A 129 -10.43 -38.75 -21.58
N ILE A 130 -9.62 -38.64 -20.54
CA ILE A 130 -9.02 -37.40 -20.09
C ILE A 130 -7.54 -37.42 -20.42
N GLN A 131 -7.06 -36.37 -21.07
CA GLN A 131 -5.66 -36.12 -21.38
C GLN A 131 -5.16 -34.90 -20.61
N LEU A 132 -4.15 -35.09 -19.76
CA LEU A 132 -3.36 -33.99 -19.22
C LEU A 132 -2.11 -33.80 -20.07
N THR A 133 -1.93 -32.61 -20.62
CA THR A 133 -0.75 -32.26 -21.43
C THR A 133 0.12 -31.31 -20.65
N TYR A 134 1.30 -31.75 -20.23
CA TYR A 134 2.27 -30.90 -19.55
C TYR A 134 3.33 -30.41 -20.53
N TYR A 135 3.49 -29.09 -20.64
CA TYR A 135 4.51 -28.45 -21.46
C TYR A 135 5.62 -27.86 -20.60
N ASN A 136 6.86 -28.28 -20.82
CA ASN A 136 8.01 -27.74 -20.12
C ASN A 136 8.57 -26.51 -20.85
N LEU A 137 8.50 -25.35 -20.20
CA LEU A 137 8.89 -24.05 -20.77
C LEU A 137 10.38 -23.94 -21.11
N ASP A 138 11.24 -24.72 -20.46
CA ASP A 138 12.70 -24.61 -20.62
C ASP A 138 13.24 -25.55 -21.69
N SER A 139 12.61 -26.72 -21.85
CA SER A 139 13.04 -27.76 -22.80
C SER A 139 12.24 -27.76 -24.11
N ASP A 140 11.15 -27.00 -24.18
CA ASP A 140 10.23 -26.96 -25.32
C ASP A 140 9.63 -28.36 -25.64
N LYS A 141 9.52 -29.20 -24.61
CA LYS A 141 8.98 -30.57 -24.72
C LYS A 141 7.65 -30.68 -23.97
N SER A 142 6.79 -31.58 -24.44
CA SER A 142 5.56 -31.95 -23.76
C SER A 142 5.54 -33.42 -23.35
N THR A 143 4.71 -33.74 -22.35
CA THR A 143 4.31 -35.11 -22.04
C THR A 143 2.80 -35.18 -21.88
N GLU A 144 2.20 -36.28 -22.31
CA GLU A 144 0.76 -36.50 -22.27
C GLU A 144 0.47 -37.69 -21.36
N ILE A 145 -0.51 -37.53 -20.47
CA ILE A 145 -0.97 -38.58 -19.57
C ILE A 145 -2.45 -38.76 -19.83
N ARG A 146 -2.86 -39.98 -20.21
CA ARG A 146 -4.24 -40.29 -20.57
C ARG A 146 -4.86 -41.34 -19.65
N ARG A 147 -6.13 -41.16 -19.31
CA ARG A 147 -6.92 -42.11 -18.50
C ARG A 147 -8.37 -42.08 -18.94
N VAL A 148 -9.02 -43.24 -18.93
CA VAL A 148 -10.46 -43.36 -19.19
C VAL A 148 -11.20 -43.37 -17.86
N PHE A 149 -12.32 -42.65 -17.82
CA PHE A 149 -13.19 -42.58 -16.66
C PHE A 149 -14.64 -42.85 -17.08
N ASP A 150 -15.36 -43.57 -16.22
CA ASP A 150 -16.80 -43.77 -16.36
C ASP A 150 -17.56 -42.58 -15.78
N ILE A 151 -18.73 -42.28 -16.34
CA ILE A 151 -19.54 -41.14 -15.91
C ILE A 151 -19.93 -41.23 -14.44
N THR A 152 -20.17 -42.43 -13.91
CA THR A 152 -20.53 -42.65 -12.50
C THR A 152 -19.38 -42.28 -11.55
N GLU A 153 -18.13 -42.62 -11.90
CA GLU A 153 -16.96 -42.19 -11.11
C GLU A 153 -16.80 -40.67 -11.13
N LEU A 154 -17.03 -40.06 -12.31
CA LEU A 154 -16.94 -38.61 -12.48
C LEU A 154 -18.04 -37.86 -11.74
N GLU A 155 -19.25 -38.40 -11.71
CA GLU A 155 -20.40 -37.88 -10.95
C GLU A 155 -20.12 -37.92 -9.45
N GLU A 156 -19.76 -39.08 -8.90
CA GLU A 156 -19.41 -39.22 -7.47
C GLU A 156 -18.29 -38.24 -7.07
N PHE A 157 -17.26 -38.12 -7.92
CA PHE A 157 -16.18 -37.16 -7.69
C PHE A 157 -16.68 -35.72 -7.71
N PHE A 158 -17.43 -35.32 -8.74
CA PHE A 158 -17.97 -33.96 -8.87
C PHE A 158 -18.88 -33.59 -7.70
N ASP A 159 -19.80 -34.48 -7.34
CA ASP A 159 -20.74 -34.29 -6.23
C ASP A 159 -20.03 -34.17 -4.88
N SER A 160 -18.92 -34.89 -4.67
CA SER A 160 -18.11 -34.77 -3.46
C SER A 160 -17.48 -33.38 -3.32
N LEU A 161 -17.02 -32.76 -4.41
CA LEU A 161 -16.44 -31.42 -4.40
C LEU A 161 -17.52 -30.37 -4.21
N VAL A 162 -18.63 -30.51 -4.94
CA VAL A 162 -19.78 -29.61 -4.85
C VAL A 162 -20.34 -29.62 -3.42
N SER A 163 -20.51 -30.79 -2.81
CA SER A 163 -21.04 -30.91 -1.44
C SER A 163 -20.19 -30.14 -0.42
N LYS A 164 -18.86 -30.27 -0.48
CA LYS A 164 -17.92 -29.51 0.38
C LYS A 164 -18.04 -28.01 0.18
N TYR A 165 -18.17 -27.56 -1.07
CA TYR A 165 -18.34 -26.14 -1.38
C TYR A 165 -19.70 -25.60 -0.95
N LEU A 166 -20.77 -26.40 -1.08
CA LEU A 166 -22.12 -26.00 -0.69
C LEU A 166 -22.21 -25.68 0.81
N GLU A 167 -21.54 -26.43 1.68
CA GLU A 167 -21.44 -26.11 3.12
C GLU A 167 -20.88 -24.70 3.36
N TRP A 168 -19.83 -24.35 2.61
CA TRP A 168 -19.20 -23.04 2.70
C TRP A 168 -20.07 -21.94 2.09
N ALA A 169 -20.64 -22.19 0.93
CA ALA A 169 -21.55 -21.28 0.25
C ALA A 169 -22.77 -20.94 1.13
N ASP A 170 -23.33 -21.92 1.84
CA ASP A 170 -24.39 -21.72 2.83
C ASP A 170 -23.95 -20.74 3.93
N THR A 171 -22.73 -20.90 4.45
CA THR A 171 -22.13 -20.00 5.45
C THR A 171 -22.00 -18.57 4.90
N ILE A 172 -21.51 -18.42 3.67
CA ILE A 172 -21.37 -17.11 3.02
C ILE A 172 -22.72 -16.44 2.76
N ILE A 173 -23.71 -17.19 2.26
CA ILE A 173 -25.06 -16.65 2.01
C ILE A 173 -25.72 -16.18 3.31
N GLN A 174 -25.62 -16.98 4.37
CA GLN A 174 -26.14 -16.60 5.67
C GLN A 174 -25.43 -15.35 6.21
N TRP A 175 -24.12 -15.26 6.04
CA TRP A 175 -23.34 -14.08 6.40
C TRP A 175 -23.79 -12.84 5.62
N ILE A 176 -23.91 -12.92 4.29
CA ILE A 176 -24.37 -11.80 3.45
C ILE A 176 -25.74 -11.32 3.90
N LYS A 177 -26.70 -12.22 4.13
CA LYS A 177 -28.04 -11.86 4.64
C LYS A 177 -27.97 -11.15 5.99
N LEU A 178 -27.17 -11.66 6.94
CA LEU A 178 -26.99 -11.06 8.25
C LEU A 178 -26.34 -9.68 8.17
N ARG A 179 -25.26 -9.58 7.39
CA ARG A 179 -24.52 -8.35 7.13
C ARG A 179 -25.43 -7.28 6.54
N ASP A 180 -26.10 -7.58 5.43
CA ASP A 180 -26.98 -6.65 4.71
C ASP A 180 -28.14 -6.17 5.60
N GLN A 181 -28.77 -7.07 6.35
CA GLN A 181 -29.80 -6.70 7.33
C GLN A 181 -29.27 -5.78 8.43
N SER A 182 -28.04 -6.01 8.90
CA SER A 182 -27.41 -5.15 9.91
C SER A 182 -27.03 -3.77 9.35
N ILE A 183 -26.56 -3.71 8.10
CA ILE A 183 -26.24 -2.46 7.40
C ILE A 183 -27.50 -1.63 7.18
N LYS A 184 -28.64 -2.25 6.78
CA LYS A 184 -29.93 -1.55 6.65
C LYS A 184 -30.41 -0.90 7.93
N LYS A 185 -30.14 -1.53 9.07
CA LYS A 185 -30.51 -1.02 10.40
C LYS A 185 -29.48 -0.05 10.98
N MET A 186 -28.32 0.11 10.31
CA MET A 186 -27.23 0.93 10.78
C MET A 186 -27.66 2.40 10.85
N ARG A 187 -27.43 3.01 12.01
CA ARG A 187 -27.64 4.45 12.25
C ARG A 187 -26.31 5.12 12.45
N PHE A 188 -26.25 6.42 12.18
CA PHE A 188 -25.07 7.19 12.51
C PHE A 188 -24.83 7.10 14.03
N PRO A 189 -23.61 6.75 14.48
CA PRO A 189 -23.39 6.31 15.86
C PRO A 189 -23.30 7.45 16.89
N PHE A 190 -23.35 8.71 16.45
CA PHE A 190 -23.29 9.88 17.31
C PHE A 190 -24.62 10.63 17.28
N GLU A 191 -25.04 11.19 18.42
CA GLU A 191 -26.31 11.93 18.54
C GLU A 191 -26.37 13.17 17.65
N GLN A 192 -25.22 13.82 17.45
CA GLN A 192 -25.09 15.04 16.66
C GLN A 192 -23.91 14.94 15.70
N TYR A 193 -24.10 15.52 14.51
CA TYR A 193 -23.02 15.70 13.55
C TYR A 193 -22.14 16.88 13.98
N ARG A 194 -20.82 16.73 13.85
CA ARG A 194 -19.91 17.87 13.94
C ARG A 194 -20.09 18.79 12.73
N VAL A 195 -19.70 20.06 12.87
CA VAL A 195 -19.75 21.04 11.78
C VAL A 195 -18.98 20.52 10.56
N GLY A 196 -19.64 20.47 9.40
CA GLY A 196 -19.08 19.96 8.15
C GLY A 196 -19.08 18.43 8.00
N GLN A 197 -19.35 17.66 9.06
CA GLN A 197 -19.33 16.19 9.03
C GLN A 197 -20.48 15.60 8.20
N SER A 198 -21.68 16.19 8.26
CA SER A 198 -22.82 15.78 7.44
C SER A 198 -22.54 15.99 5.96
N LYS A 199 -22.04 17.18 5.59
CA LYS A 199 -21.62 17.47 4.21
C LYS A 199 -20.55 16.51 3.71
N MET A 200 -19.56 16.18 4.53
CA MET A 200 -18.53 15.18 4.20
C MET A 200 -19.14 13.81 3.86
N LEU A 201 -20.10 13.38 4.67
CA LEU A 201 -20.80 12.12 4.50
C LEU A 201 -21.66 12.11 3.23
N GLU A 202 -22.42 13.19 2.98
CA GLU A 202 -23.26 13.35 1.78
C GLU A 202 -22.44 13.31 0.49
N GLU A 203 -21.33 14.06 0.44
CA GLU A 203 -20.43 14.07 -0.72
C GLU A 203 -19.77 12.70 -0.94
N ALA A 204 -19.37 12.02 0.14
CA ALA A 204 -18.83 10.66 0.06
C ALA A 204 -19.88 9.65 -0.45
N GLU A 205 -21.13 9.74 0.04
CA GLU A 205 -22.23 8.88 -0.42
C GLU A 205 -22.54 9.12 -1.91
N SER A 206 -22.57 10.38 -2.34
CA SER A 206 -22.79 10.73 -3.76
C SER A 206 -21.64 10.29 -4.65
N ALA A 207 -20.38 10.51 -4.25
CA ALA A 207 -19.23 10.07 -5.03
C ALA A 207 -19.20 8.54 -5.21
N ILE A 208 -19.56 7.78 -4.18
CA ILE A 208 -19.68 6.31 -4.29
C ILE A 208 -20.83 5.91 -5.22
N ALA A 209 -21.98 6.58 -5.12
CA ALA A 209 -23.12 6.32 -5.99
C ALA A 209 -22.79 6.57 -7.47
N ASP A 210 -22.03 7.62 -7.74
CA ASP A 210 -21.70 8.09 -9.08
C ASP A 210 -20.41 7.46 -9.63
N ARG A 211 -19.82 6.52 -8.89
CA ARG A 211 -18.56 5.83 -9.22
C ARG A 211 -17.40 6.80 -9.53
N ALA A 212 -17.28 7.85 -8.71
CA ALA A 212 -16.38 8.98 -8.96
C ALA A 212 -15.20 9.05 -7.96
N GLU A 213 -14.20 9.87 -8.29
CA GLU A 213 -13.17 10.28 -7.33
C GLU A 213 -13.59 11.53 -6.55
N LEU A 214 -13.26 11.56 -5.25
CA LEU A 214 -13.54 12.69 -4.35
C LEU A 214 -12.31 13.00 -3.50
N LEU A 215 -11.84 14.25 -3.51
CA LEU A 215 -10.79 14.76 -2.64
C LEU A 215 -11.38 15.65 -1.55
N ILE A 216 -11.12 15.31 -0.30
CA ILE A 216 -11.65 16.00 0.87
C ILE A 216 -10.51 16.59 1.71
N GLN A 217 -10.42 17.91 1.72
CA GLN A 217 -9.62 18.63 2.71
C GLN A 217 -10.49 18.86 3.94
N ALA A 218 -10.21 18.10 5.00
CA ALA A 218 -10.93 18.19 6.26
C ALA A 218 -9.94 18.29 7.42
N PRO A 219 -10.03 19.31 8.29
CA PRO A 219 -9.18 19.42 9.47
C PRO A 219 -9.37 18.26 10.46
N THR A 220 -8.47 18.18 11.43
CA THR A 220 -8.62 17.26 12.57
C THR A 220 -9.88 17.63 13.38
N GLY A 221 -10.45 16.66 14.08
CA GLY A 221 -11.64 16.87 14.92
C GLY A 221 -13.00 16.74 14.22
N ILE A 222 -13.11 16.93 12.90
CA ILE A 222 -14.40 16.78 12.17
C ILE A 222 -14.98 15.36 12.29
N GLY A 223 -14.15 14.35 12.56
CA GLY A 223 -14.57 12.94 12.55
C GLY A 223 -14.56 12.33 11.15
N LYS A 224 -13.51 12.66 10.38
CA LYS A 224 -13.27 12.24 8.98
C LYS A 224 -13.46 10.74 8.77
N THR A 225 -12.81 9.94 9.61
CA THR A 225 -12.82 8.49 9.50
C THR A 225 -14.24 7.91 9.55
N MET A 226 -15.06 8.32 10.52
CA MET A 226 -16.46 7.88 10.57
C MET A 226 -17.28 8.42 9.40
N ALA A 227 -17.05 9.68 8.99
CA ALA A 227 -17.80 10.33 7.91
C ALA A 227 -17.61 9.65 6.55
N VAL A 228 -16.48 8.99 6.31
CA VAL A 228 -16.22 8.22 5.06
C VAL A 228 -16.52 6.73 5.21
N ILE A 229 -16.27 6.13 6.40
CA ILE A 229 -16.55 4.71 6.64
C ILE A 229 -18.06 4.45 6.62
N PHE A 230 -18.85 5.32 7.25
CA PHE A 230 -20.30 5.13 7.34
C PHE A 230 -20.99 4.98 5.97
N PRO A 231 -20.84 5.93 5.01
CA PRO A 231 -21.44 5.78 3.69
C PRO A 231 -20.83 4.64 2.87
N ALA A 232 -19.53 4.36 3.03
CA ALA A 232 -18.88 3.23 2.35
C ALA A 232 -19.37 1.85 2.84
N VAL A 233 -19.72 1.71 4.12
CA VAL A 233 -20.35 0.49 4.62
C VAL A 233 -21.79 0.37 4.10
N ARG A 234 -22.54 1.48 4.03
CA ARG A 234 -23.91 1.48 3.47
C ARG A 234 -23.95 1.09 2.00
N SER A 235 -22.91 1.44 1.24
CA SER A 235 -22.87 1.16 -0.20
C SER A 235 -22.75 -0.33 -0.52
N ILE A 236 -22.31 -1.17 0.42
CA ILE A 236 -22.25 -2.63 0.28
C ILE A 236 -23.66 -3.22 0.10
N ASP A 237 -24.59 -2.90 1.01
CA ASP A 237 -25.97 -3.39 0.94
C ASP A 237 -26.74 -2.83 -0.27
N GLN A 238 -26.36 -1.64 -0.73
CA GLN A 238 -26.93 -1.01 -1.91
C GLN A 238 -26.44 -1.64 -3.23
N GLY A 239 -25.55 -2.63 -3.18
CA GLY A 239 -24.96 -3.26 -4.36
C GLY A 239 -24.07 -2.33 -5.17
N ARG A 240 -23.57 -1.25 -4.56
CA ARG A 240 -22.67 -0.27 -5.20
C ARG A 240 -21.20 -0.68 -5.10
N THR A 241 -20.88 -1.59 -4.19
CA THR A 241 -19.55 -2.18 -4.03
C THR A 241 -19.63 -3.53 -3.36
N ASN A 242 -18.71 -4.42 -3.72
CA ASN A 242 -18.56 -5.72 -3.07
C ASN A 242 -17.61 -5.68 -1.86
N LYS A 243 -16.75 -4.66 -1.75
CA LYS A 243 -15.71 -4.58 -0.71
C LYS A 243 -15.18 -3.17 -0.55
N VAL A 244 -14.86 -2.80 0.70
CA VAL A 244 -14.23 -1.51 1.00
C VAL A 244 -12.79 -1.71 1.43
N PHE A 245 -11.88 -0.91 0.87
CA PHE A 245 -10.48 -0.84 1.27
C PHE A 245 -10.19 0.49 1.95
N TYR A 246 -9.79 0.47 3.21
CA TYR A 246 -9.30 1.64 3.94
C TYR A 246 -7.77 1.64 3.94
N LEU A 247 -7.20 2.61 3.25
CA LEU A 247 -5.77 2.70 3.02
C LEU A 247 -5.15 3.76 3.93
N THR A 248 -4.13 3.36 4.69
CA THR A 248 -3.41 4.25 5.60
C THR A 248 -1.98 3.80 5.81
N ALA A 249 -1.02 4.73 5.69
CA ALA A 249 0.40 4.45 5.95
C ALA A 249 0.76 4.43 7.45
N ARG A 250 -0.18 4.71 8.36
CA ARG A 250 0.12 4.97 9.77
C ARG A 250 -0.70 4.11 10.71
N THR A 251 -0.06 3.71 11.80
CA THR A 251 -0.71 3.01 12.91
C THR A 251 -1.87 3.82 13.50
N THR A 252 -1.74 5.15 13.59
CA THR A 252 -2.83 6.02 14.09
C THR A 252 -4.07 5.98 13.21
N GLY A 253 -3.92 6.05 11.88
CA GLY A 253 -5.03 5.95 10.93
C GLY A 253 -5.69 4.57 10.97
N ARG A 254 -4.88 3.50 11.06
CA ARG A 254 -5.38 2.13 11.26
C ARG A 254 -6.21 2.01 12.53
N ASN A 255 -5.69 2.51 13.65
CA ASN A 255 -6.41 2.49 14.93
C ASN A 255 -7.72 3.29 14.86
N ALA A 256 -7.73 4.44 14.17
CA ALA A 256 -8.93 5.25 14.00
C ALA A 256 -10.02 4.51 13.19
N ALA A 257 -9.63 3.78 12.14
CA ALA A 257 -10.53 2.95 11.35
C ALA A 257 -11.08 1.77 12.17
N GLU A 258 -10.21 1.04 12.87
CA GLU A 258 -10.60 -0.07 13.76
C GLU A 258 -11.57 0.40 14.85
N GLN A 259 -11.29 1.55 15.49
CA GLN A 259 -12.18 2.13 16.50
C GLN A 259 -13.53 2.53 15.91
N SER A 260 -13.54 3.13 14.71
CA SER A 260 -14.79 3.52 14.04
C SER A 260 -15.67 2.30 13.73
N LEU A 261 -15.07 1.23 13.20
CA LEU A 261 -15.77 -0.03 12.96
C LEU A 261 -16.25 -0.68 14.26
N ARG A 262 -15.47 -0.60 15.35
CA ARG A 262 -15.88 -1.08 16.67
C ARG A 262 -17.11 -0.34 17.19
N ILE A 263 -17.16 0.99 17.03
CA ILE A 263 -18.32 1.80 17.40
C ILE A 263 -19.56 1.35 16.64
N LEU A 264 -19.47 1.18 15.32
CA LEU A 264 -20.59 0.71 14.50
C LEU A 264 -21.02 -0.72 14.90
N ARG A 265 -20.06 -1.60 15.20
CA ARG A 265 -20.33 -2.97 15.67
C ARG A 265 -21.07 -2.98 17.01
N ASN A 266 -20.70 -2.11 17.94
CA ASN A 266 -21.43 -1.93 19.21
C ASN A 266 -22.86 -1.43 18.98
N GLY A 267 -23.09 -0.69 17.88
CA GLY A 267 -24.41 -0.29 17.40
C GLY A 267 -25.20 -1.39 16.67
N GLY A 268 -24.68 -2.62 16.61
CA GLY A 268 -25.34 -3.78 16.00
C GLY A 268 -24.90 -4.11 14.57
N LEU A 269 -23.92 -3.41 14.00
CA LEU A 269 -23.36 -3.75 12.69
C LEU A 269 -22.68 -5.13 12.74
N ARG A 270 -23.00 -5.98 11.77
CA ARG A 270 -22.32 -7.23 11.46
C ARG A 270 -21.53 -7.03 10.18
N LEU A 271 -20.21 -6.92 10.30
CA LEU A 271 -19.30 -6.67 9.19
C LEU A 271 -17.96 -7.35 9.48
N LYS A 272 -17.47 -8.18 8.56
CA LYS A 272 -16.17 -8.83 8.67
C LYS A 272 -15.11 -7.84 8.23
N CYS A 273 -14.25 -7.42 9.14
CA CYS A 273 -13.17 -6.48 8.87
C CYS A 273 -11.79 -7.07 9.18
N LEU A 274 -10.84 -6.91 8.26
CA LEU A 274 -9.46 -7.37 8.40
C LEU A 274 -8.49 -6.21 8.44
N SER A 275 -7.58 -6.21 9.42
CA SER A 275 -6.43 -5.31 9.46
C SER A 275 -5.17 -6.05 9.03
N LEU A 276 -4.70 -5.80 7.80
CA LEU A 276 -3.48 -6.42 7.29
C LEU A 276 -2.26 -5.91 8.05
N THR A 277 -1.41 -6.84 8.47
CA THR A 277 -0.14 -6.56 9.15
C THR A 277 1.00 -7.06 8.28
N ALA A 278 2.07 -6.26 8.18
CA ALA A 278 3.25 -6.60 7.41
C ALA A 278 3.88 -7.93 7.89
N LYS A 279 4.49 -8.68 6.96
CA LYS A 279 5.00 -10.04 7.21
C LYS A 279 6.01 -10.08 8.37
N ASP A 280 6.96 -9.16 8.37
CA ASP A 280 7.99 -8.99 9.40
C ASP A 280 7.40 -8.78 10.81
N LYS A 281 6.19 -8.22 10.88
CA LYS A 281 5.49 -7.95 12.14
C LYS A 281 4.54 -9.08 12.56
N ILE A 282 4.07 -9.94 11.67
CA ILE A 282 3.10 -10.99 12.02
C ILE A 282 3.68 -12.41 11.99
N CYS A 283 4.83 -12.62 11.35
CA CYS A 283 5.44 -13.94 11.25
C CYS A 283 5.91 -14.47 12.62
N PHE A 284 5.60 -15.73 12.93
CA PHE A 284 6.13 -16.42 14.12
C PHE A 284 7.64 -16.73 14.03
N ASN A 285 8.16 -16.88 12.81
CA ASN A 285 9.55 -17.26 12.54
C ASN A 285 10.16 -16.27 11.54
N THR A 286 10.64 -15.11 12.03
CA THR A 286 11.27 -14.09 11.16
C THR A 286 12.61 -14.55 10.60
N ASP A 287 13.29 -15.47 11.28
CA ASP A 287 14.69 -15.83 11.02
C ASP A 287 14.84 -17.13 10.21
N LYS A 288 13.73 -17.71 9.71
CA LYS A 288 13.73 -18.97 8.96
C LYS A 288 13.17 -18.80 7.56
N LEU A 289 13.63 -19.66 6.65
CA LEU A 289 13.08 -19.79 5.31
C LEU A 289 11.59 -20.14 5.37
N CYS A 290 10.81 -19.52 4.49
CA CYS A 290 9.36 -19.71 4.41
C CYS A 290 9.05 -20.83 3.41
N SER A 291 9.34 -22.06 3.84
CA SER A 291 9.15 -23.32 3.11
C SER A 291 8.53 -24.37 4.05
N GLY A 292 7.93 -25.42 3.49
CA GLY A 292 7.41 -26.55 4.28
C GLY A 292 8.48 -27.30 5.07
N ASP A 293 9.71 -27.36 4.55
CA ASP A 293 10.83 -28.03 5.21
C ASP A 293 11.35 -27.25 6.42
N ASP A 294 11.37 -25.92 6.34
CA ASP A 294 12.01 -25.05 7.34
C ASP A 294 11.03 -24.37 8.30
N CYS A 295 9.73 -24.33 7.96
CA CYS A 295 8.70 -23.65 8.74
C CYS A 295 7.49 -24.55 9.03
N ALA A 296 7.28 -24.87 10.30
CA ALA A 296 6.14 -25.68 10.77
C ALA A 296 4.77 -25.10 10.43
N TYR A 297 4.67 -23.78 10.24
CA TYR A 297 3.43 -23.08 9.86
C TYR A 297 3.20 -23.06 8.34
N ALA A 298 4.24 -23.33 7.55
CA ALA A 298 4.14 -23.50 6.10
C ALA A 298 3.85 -24.97 5.73
N LYS A 299 4.38 -25.93 6.51
CA LYS A 299 4.19 -27.35 6.26
C LYS A 299 2.72 -27.78 6.39
N GLY A 300 2.10 -28.33 5.36
CA GLY A 300 0.70 -28.73 5.33
C GLY A 300 -0.26 -27.55 5.53
N TYR A 301 0.13 -26.36 5.05
CA TYR A 301 -0.66 -25.14 5.17
C TYR A 301 -2.03 -25.30 4.50
N TYR A 302 -2.06 -25.79 3.25
CA TYR A 302 -3.30 -25.93 2.49
C TYR A 302 -4.20 -27.04 3.04
N ASP A 303 -3.65 -27.99 3.78
CA ASP A 303 -4.44 -29.02 4.47
C ASP A 303 -5.25 -28.43 5.64
N ARG A 304 -4.78 -27.33 6.25
CA ARG A 304 -5.33 -26.75 7.49
C ARG A 304 -6.03 -25.40 7.30
N ILE A 305 -5.87 -24.78 6.13
CA ILE A 305 -6.40 -23.43 5.87
C ILE A 305 -7.93 -23.35 5.95
N ASN A 306 -8.63 -24.37 5.45
CA ASN A 306 -10.09 -24.37 5.44
C ASN A 306 -10.68 -24.42 6.85
N GLU A 307 -10.07 -25.18 7.77
CA GLU A 307 -10.48 -25.20 9.19
C GLU A 307 -10.20 -23.86 9.87
N ALA A 308 -9.05 -23.25 9.58
CA ALA A 308 -8.71 -21.92 10.09
C ALA A 308 -9.68 -20.83 9.59
N LEU A 309 -10.09 -20.89 8.32
CA LEU A 309 -11.09 -19.98 7.74
C LEU A 309 -12.46 -20.18 8.39
N ARG A 310 -12.90 -21.42 8.59
CA ARG A 310 -14.18 -21.72 9.27
C ARG A 310 -14.18 -21.19 10.71
N ASP A 311 -13.10 -21.39 11.46
CA ASP A 311 -12.96 -20.87 12.83
C ASP A 311 -12.95 -19.33 12.88
N ALA A 312 -12.27 -18.69 11.91
CA ALA A 312 -12.27 -17.24 11.77
C ALA A 312 -13.67 -16.68 11.51
N PHE A 313 -14.52 -17.40 10.77
CA PHE A 313 -15.87 -16.93 10.46
C PHE A 313 -16.77 -16.75 11.68
N GLY A 314 -16.42 -17.32 12.84
CA GLY A 314 -17.06 -17.02 14.12
C GLY A 314 -16.81 -15.60 14.65
N GLN A 315 -15.85 -14.87 14.06
CA GLN A 315 -15.51 -13.50 14.43
C GLN A 315 -15.79 -12.50 13.28
N ASP A 316 -15.95 -11.24 13.66
CA ASP A 316 -16.20 -10.12 12.75
C ASP A 316 -15.00 -9.17 12.65
N SER A 317 -14.02 -9.27 13.54
CA SER A 317 -12.90 -8.33 13.65
C SER A 317 -11.58 -9.08 13.68
N PHE A 318 -10.85 -9.02 12.56
CA PHE A 318 -9.58 -9.71 12.40
C PHE A 318 -8.43 -8.72 12.58
N THR A 319 -8.12 -8.43 13.84
CA THR A 319 -6.91 -7.68 14.21
C THR A 319 -5.71 -8.62 14.23
N ARG A 320 -4.50 -8.06 14.36
CA ARG A 320 -3.26 -8.84 14.48
C ARG A 320 -3.36 -9.95 15.53
N ASP A 321 -3.88 -9.63 16.73
CA ASP A 321 -3.94 -10.58 17.83
C ASP A 321 -4.92 -11.73 17.56
N VAL A 322 -6.05 -11.44 16.90
CA VAL A 322 -7.03 -12.45 16.49
C VAL A 322 -6.42 -13.38 15.44
N ILE A 323 -5.75 -12.81 14.43
CA ILE A 323 -5.07 -13.59 13.39
C ILE A 323 -4.01 -14.51 14.00
N LEU A 324 -3.15 -13.98 14.88
CA LEU A 324 -2.12 -14.78 15.54
C LEU A 324 -2.73 -15.92 16.36
N THR A 325 -3.81 -15.66 17.10
CA THR A 325 -4.50 -16.67 17.91
C THR A 325 -5.02 -17.83 17.05
N ILE A 326 -5.74 -17.53 15.97
CA ILE A 326 -6.31 -18.53 15.07
C ILE A 326 -5.18 -19.26 14.32
N ALA A 327 -4.21 -18.52 13.79
CA ALA A 327 -3.09 -19.09 13.06
C ALA A 327 -2.26 -20.05 13.94
N GLN A 328 -2.06 -19.72 15.21
CA GLN A 328 -1.37 -20.60 16.16
C GLN A 328 -2.18 -21.86 16.47
N LYS A 329 -3.50 -21.73 16.67
CA LYS A 329 -4.41 -22.86 16.93
C LYS A 329 -4.39 -23.88 15.79
N HIS A 330 -4.48 -23.42 14.54
CA HIS A 330 -4.51 -24.28 13.34
C HIS A 330 -3.13 -24.56 12.74
N LYS A 331 -2.06 -24.04 13.36
CA LYS A 331 -0.68 -24.11 12.87
C LYS A 331 -0.53 -23.67 11.41
N VAL A 332 -1.15 -22.57 11.03
CA VAL A 332 -1.03 -21.97 9.69
C VAL A 332 -0.17 -20.71 9.73
N CYS A 333 0.45 -20.35 8.60
CA CYS A 333 1.22 -19.11 8.48
C CYS A 333 0.29 -17.90 8.67
N PRO A 334 0.50 -17.04 9.68
CA PRO A 334 -0.43 -15.94 9.98
C PRO A 334 -0.47 -14.88 8.88
N PHE A 335 0.65 -14.66 8.17
CA PHE A 335 0.70 -13.72 7.06
C PHE A 335 -0.14 -14.20 5.87
N GLU A 336 0.12 -15.40 5.36
CA GLU A 336 -0.64 -15.95 4.24
C GLU A 336 -2.11 -16.18 4.61
N PHE A 337 -2.37 -16.59 5.85
CA PHE A 337 -3.73 -16.74 6.36
C PHE A 337 -4.50 -15.42 6.28
N SER A 338 -3.87 -14.28 6.60
CA SER A 338 -4.50 -12.98 6.44
C SER A 338 -4.81 -12.65 4.96
N LEU A 339 -3.95 -13.09 4.02
CA LEU A 339 -4.19 -12.91 2.59
C LEU A 339 -5.34 -13.80 2.07
N ASP A 340 -5.42 -15.06 2.52
CA ASP A 340 -6.55 -15.94 2.19
C ASP A 340 -7.86 -15.42 2.80
N LEU A 341 -7.83 -15.00 4.07
CA LEU A 341 -8.99 -14.44 4.74
C LEU A 341 -9.49 -13.15 4.07
N SER A 342 -8.59 -12.33 3.52
CA SER A 342 -8.95 -11.07 2.86
C SER A 342 -9.97 -11.25 1.71
N LEU A 343 -10.00 -12.43 1.07
CA LEU A 343 -10.97 -12.76 0.01
C LEU A 343 -12.40 -12.76 0.53
N TRP A 344 -12.58 -13.14 1.80
CA TRP A 344 -13.86 -13.47 2.39
C TRP A 344 -14.43 -12.38 3.33
N VAL A 345 -13.67 -11.32 3.61
CA VAL A 345 -14.11 -10.20 4.46
C VAL A 345 -14.78 -9.08 3.66
N ASP A 346 -15.56 -8.23 4.31
CA ASP A 346 -16.27 -7.12 3.66
C ASP A 346 -15.45 -5.82 3.62
N PHE A 347 -14.51 -5.67 4.56
CA PHE A 347 -13.74 -4.45 4.77
C PHE A 347 -12.27 -4.78 5.08
N VAL A 348 -11.34 -4.16 4.37
CA VAL A 348 -9.88 -4.38 4.55
C VAL A 348 -9.20 -3.08 4.91
N ILE A 349 -8.47 -3.05 6.03
CA ILE A 349 -7.59 -1.96 6.44
C ILE A 349 -6.15 -2.36 6.10
N CYS A 350 -5.46 -1.59 5.26
CA CYS A 350 -4.10 -1.91 4.83
C CYS A 350 -3.29 -0.66 4.44
N ASP A 351 -1.98 -0.84 4.18
CA ASP A 351 -1.11 0.21 3.64
C ASP A 351 -1.42 0.45 2.14
N TYR A 352 -1.12 1.66 1.65
CA TYR A 352 -1.24 2.02 0.23
C TYR A 352 -0.55 1.02 -0.70
N ASN A 353 0.57 0.42 -0.27
CA ASN A 353 1.34 -0.54 -1.05
C ASN A 353 0.52 -1.77 -1.49
N TYR A 354 -0.48 -2.19 -0.70
CA TYR A 354 -1.31 -3.35 -1.02
C TYR A 354 -2.32 -3.10 -2.15
N VAL A 355 -2.45 -1.84 -2.60
CA VAL A 355 -3.31 -1.46 -3.72
C VAL A 355 -2.49 -0.87 -4.87
N PHE A 356 -1.52 0.01 -4.57
CA PHE A 356 -0.82 0.79 -5.58
C PHE A 356 0.59 0.25 -5.94
N ASP A 357 1.27 -0.52 -5.08
CA ASP A 357 2.61 -1.04 -5.42
C ASP A 357 2.49 -2.28 -6.32
N PRO A 358 2.99 -2.27 -7.57
CA PRO A 358 2.85 -3.37 -8.53
C PRO A 358 3.56 -4.67 -8.12
N ARG A 359 4.24 -4.74 -6.97
CA ARG A 359 4.84 -5.97 -6.43
C ARG A 359 4.16 -6.48 -5.18
N VAL A 360 3.69 -5.56 -4.33
CA VAL A 360 3.09 -5.86 -3.03
C VAL A 360 1.56 -5.91 -3.11
N TYR A 361 0.97 -5.35 -4.17
CA TYR A 361 -0.48 -5.32 -4.33
C TYR A 361 -1.10 -6.69 -4.17
N LEU A 362 -2.32 -6.71 -3.65
CA LEU A 362 -3.06 -7.95 -3.49
C LEU A 362 -3.51 -8.46 -4.86
N LYS A 363 -2.67 -9.30 -5.48
CA LYS A 363 -2.86 -9.83 -6.85
C LYS A 363 -4.26 -10.35 -7.11
N ARG A 364 -4.83 -11.09 -6.15
CA ARG A 364 -6.18 -11.66 -6.24
C ARG A 364 -7.29 -10.61 -6.38
N PHE A 365 -7.04 -9.37 -5.99
CA PHE A 365 -8.00 -8.27 -6.12
C PHE A 365 -7.69 -7.37 -7.30
N PHE A 366 -6.42 -7.01 -7.52
CA PHE A 366 -6.08 -5.92 -8.46
C PHE A 366 -5.36 -6.36 -9.75
N GLN A 367 -5.24 -7.68 -10.01
CA GLN A 367 -4.55 -8.16 -11.20
C GLN A 367 -5.43 -8.16 -12.47
N ASN A 368 -6.72 -8.52 -12.35
CA ASN A 368 -7.58 -8.79 -13.51
C ASN A 368 -8.95 -8.11 -13.43
N GLY A 369 -9.34 -7.38 -14.49
CA GLY A 369 -10.68 -6.84 -14.67
C GLY A 369 -10.95 -5.49 -14.02
N ALA A 370 -12.21 -5.02 -14.15
CA ALA A 370 -12.74 -3.93 -13.35
C ALA A 370 -13.15 -4.46 -11.97
N PHE A 371 -12.87 -3.67 -10.95
CA PHE A 371 -13.10 -3.98 -9.55
C PHE A 371 -14.28 -3.18 -9.02
N ASP A 372 -15.23 -3.87 -8.40
CA ASP A 372 -16.35 -3.25 -7.72
C ASP A 372 -15.98 -2.85 -6.28
N TYR A 373 -14.83 -2.19 -6.10
CA TYR A 373 -14.27 -1.83 -4.78
C TYR A 373 -14.27 -0.33 -4.54
N VAL A 374 -14.57 0.08 -3.31
CA VAL A 374 -14.42 1.48 -2.86
C VAL A 374 -13.10 1.63 -2.11
N LEU A 375 -12.29 2.61 -2.52
CA LEU A 375 -11.06 2.98 -1.85
C LEU A 375 -11.28 4.19 -0.93
N LEU A 376 -10.91 4.07 0.33
CA LEU A 376 -10.87 5.16 1.31
C LEU A 376 -9.41 5.46 1.64
N VAL A 377 -8.86 6.54 1.11
CA VAL A 377 -7.43 6.88 1.24
C VAL A 377 -7.23 7.95 2.30
N ASP A 378 -6.87 7.52 3.50
CA ASP A 378 -6.57 8.38 4.64
C ASP A 378 -5.20 9.03 4.49
N GLU A 379 -5.03 10.24 5.01
CA GLU A 379 -3.82 11.06 4.89
C GLU A 379 -3.20 11.04 3.49
N ALA A 380 -4.07 11.18 2.48
CA ALA A 380 -3.74 11.04 1.05
C ALA A 380 -2.60 11.94 0.55
N HIS A 381 -2.24 13.01 1.28
CA HIS A 381 -1.07 13.83 0.95
C HIS A 381 0.23 13.02 0.93
N ASN A 382 0.33 11.93 1.70
CA ASN A 382 1.51 11.06 1.72
C ASN A 382 1.61 10.19 0.47
N LEU A 383 0.49 9.92 -0.22
CA LEU A 383 0.44 8.98 -1.34
C LEU A 383 1.30 9.47 -2.53
N VAL A 384 1.46 10.78 -2.70
CA VAL A 384 2.28 11.36 -3.78
C VAL A 384 3.75 10.92 -3.67
N ASP A 385 4.42 11.19 -2.56
CA ASP A 385 5.83 10.81 -2.39
C ASP A 385 5.97 9.28 -2.22
N ARG A 386 4.96 8.60 -1.64
CA ARG A 386 4.95 7.14 -1.51
C ARG A 386 4.87 6.44 -2.86
N SER A 387 4.01 6.91 -3.77
CA SER A 387 3.84 6.32 -5.09
C SER A 387 5.09 6.48 -5.96
N ARG A 388 5.79 7.62 -5.90
CA ARG A 388 7.13 7.77 -6.53
C ARG A 388 8.08 6.65 -6.12
N GLU A 389 8.13 6.31 -4.83
CA GLU A 389 8.97 5.22 -4.33
C GLU A 389 8.45 3.82 -4.71
N MET A 390 7.13 3.61 -4.76
CA MET A 390 6.51 2.35 -5.22
C MET A 390 6.87 2.05 -6.68
N TYR A 391 6.85 3.07 -7.54
CA TYR A 391 7.13 2.96 -8.98
C TYR A 391 8.61 3.16 -9.35
N SER A 392 9.47 3.50 -8.38
CA SER A 392 10.92 3.53 -8.56
C SER A 392 11.55 2.15 -8.31
N ALA A 393 12.77 1.95 -8.82
CA ALA A 393 13.57 0.75 -8.57
C ALA A 393 15.05 1.08 -8.43
N THR A 394 15.76 0.32 -7.59
CA THR A 394 17.16 0.61 -7.25
C THR A 394 18.01 -0.66 -7.32
N MET A 395 19.21 -0.54 -7.87
CA MET A 395 20.27 -1.55 -7.82
C MET A 395 21.47 -1.02 -7.05
N HIS A 396 21.94 -1.83 -6.09
CA HIS A 396 23.11 -1.52 -5.28
C HIS A 396 24.30 -2.39 -5.68
N LYS A 397 25.43 -1.77 -5.98
CA LYS A 397 26.67 -2.46 -6.32
C LYS A 397 27.14 -3.38 -5.18
N ASN A 398 26.99 -2.96 -3.92
CA ASN A 398 27.37 -3.78 -2.77
C ASN A 398 26.62 -5.13 -2.73
N SER A 399 25.32 -5.17 -3.05
CA SER A 399 24.54 -6.42 -3.10
C SER A 399 25.09 -7.38 -4.15
N ILE A 400 25.45 -6.86 -5.33
CA ILE A 400 26.08 -7.63 -6.42
C ILE A 400 27.45 -8.16 -6.00
N LEU A 401 28.27 -7.32 -5.37
CA LEU A 401 29.61 -7.69 -4.91
C LEU A 401 29.59 -8.74 -3.79
N ARG A 402 28.67 -8.59 -2.83
CA ARG A 402 28.47 -9.56 -1.74
C ARG A 402 28.11 -10.93 -2.32
N LEU A 403 27.10 -11.00 -3.18
CA LEU A 403 26.70 -12.26 -3.78
C LEU A 403 27.81 -12.89 -4.64
N LYS A 404 28.53 -12.07 -5.43
CA LYS A 404 29.70 -12.51 -6.22
C LYS A 404 30.76 -13.20 -5.35
N ARG A 405 31.00 -12.70 -4.11
CA ARG A 405 31.95 -13.28 -3.16
C ARG A 405 31.47 -14.59 -2.55
N HIS A 406 30.17 -14.78 -2.38
CA HIS A 406 29.59 -16.00 -1.80
C HIS A 406 29.49 -17.13 -2.83
N VAL A 407 29.06 -16.85 -4.06
CA VAL A 407 28.90 -17.86 -5.12
C VAL A 407 30.24 -18.51 -5.53
N LYS A 408 31.33 -17.74 -5.53
CA LYS A 408 32.71 -18.18 -5.92
C LYS A 408 32.72 -19.08 -7.17
N THR A 409 33.53 -20.14 -7.17
CA THR A 409 33.67 -21.09 -8.29
C THR A 409 32.56 -22.15 -8.35
N ARG A 410 31.65 -22.20 -7.36
CA ARG A 410 30.57 -23.19 -7.31
C ARG A 410 29.59 -23.04 -8.49
N LEU A 411 29.30 -21.80 -8.90
CA LEU A 411 28.45 -21.50 -10.07
C LEU A 411 29.16 -20.52 -11.02
N LEU A 412 30.06 -21.05 -11.86
CA LEU A 412 30.92 -20.25 -12.74
C LEU A 412 30.14 -19.28 -13.65
N HIS A 413 29.00 -19.70 -14.21
CA HIS A 413 28.19 -18.85 -15.09
C HIS A 413 27.56 -17.67 -14.34
N LEU A 414 27.00 -17.93 -13.16
CA LEU A 414 26.38 -16.90 -12.32
C LEU A 414 27.45 -15.92 -11.81
N GLN A 415 28.61 -16.43 -11.38
CA GLN A 415 29.73 -15.60 -10.94
C GLN A 415 30.24 -14.70 -12.08
N LYS A 416 30.37 -15.22 -13.30
CA LYS A 416 30.79 -14.43 -14.47
C LYS A 416 29.79 -13.32 -14.79
N SER A 417 28.49 -13.61 -14.71
CA SER A 417 27.43 -12.61 -14.90
C SER A 417 27.52 -11.49 -13.85
N LEU A 418 27.63 -11.84 -12.57
CA LEU A 418 27.82 -10.87 -11.47
C LEU A 418 29.11 -10.05 -11.63
N ALA A 419 30.19 -10.68 -12.09
CA ALA A 419 31.45 -10.00 -12.36
C ALA A 419 31.32 -8.95 -13.45
N ARG A 420 30.62 -9.27 -14.56
CA ARG A 420 30.33 -8.34 -15.65
C ARG A 420 29.51 -7.13 -15.18
N ILE A 421 28.46 -7.37 -14.39
CA ILE A 421 27.64 -6.28 -13.83
C ILE A 421 28.50 -5.39 -12.93
N ASN A 422 29.26 -5.98 -12.01
CA ASN A 422 30.10 -5.23 -11.09
C ASN A 422 31.19 -4.42 -11.81
N SER A 423 31.82 -4.96 -12.86
CA SER A 423 32.82 -4.22 -13.64
C SER A 423 32.20 -3.02 -14.35
N TRP A 424 31.05 -3.21 -15.01
CA TRP A 424 30.32 -2.12 -15.64
C TRP A 424 29.92 -1.02 -14.62
N MET A 425 29.44 -1.41 -13.43
CA MET A 425 29.15 -0.44 -12.36
C MET A 425 30.40 0.30 -11.85
N ILE A 426 31.60 -0.29 -11.96
CA ILE A 426 32.85 0.40 -11.63
C ILE A 426 33.21 1.41 -12.71
N GLU A 427 33.06 1.04 -13.99
CA GLU A 427 33.30 1.93 -15.13
C GLU A 427 32.42 3.17 -15.04
N VAL A 428 31.10 2.99 -14.88
CA VAL A 428 30.15 4.10 -14.70
C VAL A 428 30.51 4.95 -13.47
N ALA A 429 30.87 4.32 -12.33
CA ALA A 429 31.27 5.07 -11.13
C ALA A 429 32.56 5.89 -11.29
N ASN A 430 33.40 5.58 -12.29
CA ASN A 430 34.62 6.32 -12.61
C ASN A 430 34.36 7.45 -13.61
N GLU A 431 33.30 7.35 -14.42
CA GLU A 431 32.87 8.38 -15.37
C GLU A 431 32.08 9.51 -14.70
N LEU A 432 31.49 9.26 -13.53
CA LEU A 432 30.78 10.29 -12.75
C LEU A 432 31.69 11.50 -12.46
N PRO A 433 31.14 12.73 -12.48
CA PRO A 433 31.89 13.95 -12.18
C PRO A 433 32.66 13.84 -10.86
N LYS A 434 33.92 14.30 -10.84
CA LYS A 434 34.77 14.19 -9.63
C LYS A 434 34.27 15.05 -8.46
N ASP A 435 33.59 16.16 -8.79
CA ASP A 435 33.11 17.15 -7.81
C ASP A 435 31.67 16.86 -7.34
N GLU A 436 30.94 15.97 -8.02
CA GLU A 436 29.57 15.58 -7.64
C GLU A 436 29.47 14.07 -7.39
N ASN A 437 29.00 13.69 -6.21
CA ASN A 437 28.81 12.28 -5.86
C ASN A 437 27.52 11.67 -6.49
N TYR A 438 26.87 12.37 -7.41
CA TYR A 438 25.65 11.90 -8.05
C TYR A 438 25.51 12.49 -9.46
N GLU A 439 24.72 11.84 -10.31
CA GLU A 439 24.33 12.32 -11.64
C GLU A 439 22.94 11.77 -11.98
N ALA A 440 22.13 12.50 -12.73
CA ALA A 440 20.92 11.95 -13.34
C ALA A 440 20.96 12.11 -14.85
N LYS A 441 20.48 11.08 -15.55
CA LYS A 441 20.34 11.06 -17.00
C LYS A 441 18.89 10.73 -17.36
N GLU A 442 18.31 11.45 -18.31
CA GLU A 442 16.99 11.16 -18.90
C GLU A 442 17.10 10.04 -19.96
N GLU A 443 17.87 8.99 -19.64
CA GLU A 443 18.20 7.91 -20.57
C GLU A 443 17.91 6.55 -19.95
N TYR A 444 17.34 5.67 -20.76
CA TYR A 444 17.09 4.27 -20.40
C TYR A 444 18.44 3.51 -20.30
N PRO A 445 18.75 2.84 -19.18
CA PRO A 445 20.05 2.19 -18.97
C PRO A 445 20.08 0.79 -19.63
N SER A 446 20.11 0.78 -20.97
CA SER A 446 20.03 -0.43 -21.81
C SER A 446 21.09 -1.48 -21.45
N ASP A 447 22.34 -1.07 -21.25
CA ASP A 447 23.44 -1.95 -20.91
C ASP A 447 23.22 -2.68 -19.57
N LEU A 448 22.77 -1.95 -18.54
CA LEU A 448 22.47 -2.56 -17.24
C LEU A 448 21.29 -3.52 -17.37
N CYS A 449 20.21 -3.10 -18.04
CA CYS A 449 19.04 -3.94 -18.25
C CYS A 449 19.38 -5.24 -18.98
N GLN A 450 20.22 -5.21 -20.02
CA GLN A 450 20.67 -6.42 -20.71
C GLN A 450 21.40 -7.37 -19.76
N ARG A 451 22.36 -6.85 -18.96
CA ARG A 451 23.14 -7.65 -18.01
C ARG A 451 22.27 -8.22 -16.89
N LEU A 452 21.27 -7.47 -16.42
CA LEU A 452 20.30 -7.95 -15.42
C LEU A 452 19.38 -9.03 -16.00
N ARG A 453 18.96 -8.95 -17.27
CA ARG A 453 18.19 -10.02 -17.94
C ARG A 453 19.00 -11.32 -18.02
N GLU A 454 20.28 -11.24 -18.36
CA GLU A 454 21.19 -12.40 -18.32
C GLU A 454 21.30 -12.99 -16.91
N PHE A 455 21.55 -12.14 -15.90
CA PHE A 455 21.66 -12.56 -14.51
C PHE A 455 20.37 -13.23 -14.01
N THR A 456 19.22 -12.59 -14.22
CA THR A 456 17.92 -13.10 -13.76
C THR A 456 17.59 -14.45 -14.36
N THR A 457 17.90 -14.67 -15.65
CA THR A 457 17.72 -15.96 -16.31
C THR A 457 18.57 -17.07 -15.66
N LEU A 458 19.84 -16.78 -15.35
CA LEU A 458 20.75 -17.74 -14.70
C LEU A 458 20.35 -18.01 -13.24
N ALA A 459 20.01 -16.94 -12.51
CA ALA A 459 19.57 -17.01 -11.13
C ALA A 459 18.28 -17.83 -11.00
N GLU A 460 17.30 -17.59 -11.87
CA GLU A 460 16.03 -18.30 -11.89
C GLU A 460 16.21 -19.81 -12.12
N LYS A 461 17.04 -20.20 -13.11
CA LYS A 461 17.37 -21.61 -13.37
C LYS A 461 17.93 -22.32 -12.15
N TRP A 462 18.82 -21.66 -11.40
CA TRP A 462 19.41 -22.25 -10.20
C TRP A 462 18.42 -22.26 -9.03
N LEU A 463 17.69 -21.17 -8.82
CA LEU A 463 16.75 -21.05 -7.71
C LEU A 463 15.61 -22.09 -7.77
N LEU A 464 15.23 -22.52 -8.99
CA LEU A 464 14.30 -23.61 -9.26
C LEU A 464 14.77 -24.99 -8.79
N LEU A 465 16.09 -25.22 -8.65
CA LEU A 465 16.62 -26.48 -8.11
C LEU A 465 16.32 -26.65 -6.62
N ASN A 466 15.92 -25.57 -5.94
CA ASN A 466 15.58 -25.52 -4.51
C ASN A 466 16.67 -26.07 -3.57
N GLU A 467 17.93 -26.03 -4.00
CA GLU A 467 19.06 -26.43 -3.17
C GLU A 467 19.26 -25.45 -2.00
N GLN A 468 19.45 -25.96 -0.79
CA GLN A 468 19.80 -25.15 0.38
C GLN A 468 21.29 -24.79 0.33
N THR A 469 21.59 -23.50 0.20
CA THR A 469 22.96 -22.97 0.27
C THR A 469 23.02 -21.71 1.13
N ASP A 470 24.22 -21.40 1.61
CA ASP A 470 24.55 -20.22 2.41
C ASP A 470 24.35 -18.88 1.67
N PHE A 471 24.20 -18.90 0.34
CA PHE A 471 23.99 -17.72 -0.49
C PHE A 471 22.60 -17.62 -1.10
N ARG A 472 21.70 -18.58 -0.84
CA ARG A 472 20.37 -18.63 -1.47
C ARG A 472 19.54 -17.39 -1.19
N GLU A 473 19.56 -16.88 0.04
CA GLU A 473 18.83 -15.67 0.43
C GLU A 473 19.39 -14.43 -0.26
N ASP A 474 20.71 -14.23 -0.24
CA ASP A 474 21.36 -13.14 -0.97
C ASP A 474 21.06 -13.18 -2.48
N LEU A 475 20.97 -14.39 -3.06
CA LEU A 475 20.60 -14.60 -4.47
C LEU A 475 19.13 -14.27 -4.74
N LEU A 476 18.23 -14.69 -3.83
CA LEU A 476 16.80 -14.39 -3.88
C LEU A 476 16.56 -12.87 -3.85
N ASP A 477 17.17 -12.18 -2.90
CA ASP A 477 17.02 -10.74 -2.74
C ASP A 477 17.51 -10.00 -3.99
N LEU A 478 18.73 -10.33 -4.47
CA LEU A 478 19.26 -9.70 -5.68
C LEU A 478 18.44 -10.05 -6.93
N TYR A 479 17.90 -11.27 -7.02
CA TYR A 479 17.00 -11.66 -8.11
C TYR A 479 15.73 -10.81 -8.12
N PHE A 480 15.10 -10.59 -6.96
CA PHE A 480 13.90 -9.75 -6.85
C PHE A 480 14.21 -8.27 -7.10
N ASP A 481 15.34 -7.76 -6.65
CA ASP A 481 15.79 -6.40 -6.97
C ASP A 481 16.03 -6.22 -8.47
N ALA A 482 16.71 -7.18 -9.11
CA ALA A 482 16.93 -7.16 -10.56
C ALA A 482 15.62 -7.26 -11.36
N ARG A 483 14.70 -8.15 -10.96
CA ARG A 483 13.36 -8.26 -11.58
C ARG A 483 12.54 -6.98 -11.38
N ARG A 484 12.61 -6.35 -10.19
CA ARG A 484 11.97 -5.04 -9.93
C ARG A 484 12.54 -4.00 -10.88
N PHE A 485 13.86 -3.92 -10.97
CA PHE A 485 14.53 -2.94 -11.84
C PHE A 485 14.11 -3.11 -13.29
N LEU A 486 14.10 -4.34 -13.81
CA LEU A 486 13.64 -4.64 -15.16
C LEU A 486 12.17 -4.29 -15.38
N SER A 487 11.27 -4.67 -14.45
CA SER A 487 9.84 -4.36 -14.58
C SER A 487 9.54 -2.85 -14.50
N THR A 488 10.33 -2.08 -13.76
CA THR A 488 10.26 -0.62 -13.79
C THR A 488 10.85 -0.08 -15.09
N ALA A 489 11.95 -0.65 -15.57
CA ALA A 489 12.58 -0.26 -16.84
C ALA A 489 11.66 -0.47 -18.05
N ASP A 490 10.81 -1.50 -18.03
CA ASP A 490 9.82 -1.74 -19.09
C ASP A 490 8.73 -0.65 -19.17
N ARG A 491 8.59 0.19 -18.13
CA ARG A 491 7.69 1.36 -18.08
C ARG A 491 8.42 2.70 -18.27
N TYR A 492 9.72 2.67 -18.54
CA TYR A 492 10.55 3.88 -18.58
C TYR A 492 10.13 4.78 -19.75
N ASP A 493 9.75 6.02 -19.41
CA ASP A 493 9.39 7.08 -20.34
C ASP A 493 9.91 8.44 -19.83
N GLU A 494 9.38 9.54 -20.34
CA GLU A 494 9.71 10.92 -19.93
C GLU A 494 9.38 11.23 -18.45
N THR A 495 8.59 10.40 -17.77
CA THR A 495 8.30 10.53 -16.34
C THR A 495 9.36 9.88 -15.45
N TYR A 496 10.43 9.33 -16.03
CA TYR A 496 11.54 8.71 -15.32
C TYR A 496 12.88 9.38 -15.56
N ALA A 497 13.76 9.26 -14.56
CA ALA A 497 15.19 9.53 -14.71
C ALA A 497 16.04 8.40 -14.13
N THR A 498 17.18 8.14 -14.76
CA THR A 498 18.18 7.21 -14.25
C THR A 498 19.18 7.99 -13.39
N CYS A 499 19.13 7.77 -12.09
CA CYS A 499 19.97 8.41 -11.10
C CYS A 499 21.14 7.50 -10.71
N TYR A 500 22.33 8.06 -10.67
CA TYR A 500 23.57 7.43 -10.21
C TYR A 500 24.01 8.13 -8.92
N THR A 501 24.33 7.38 -7.87
CA THR A 501 24.79 7.94 -6.60
C THR A 501 25.97 7.14 -6.06
N LYS A 502 27.08 7.83 -5.82
CA LYS A 502 28.34 7.29 -5.34
C LYS A 502 28.52 7.58 -3.86
N ALA A 503 28.80 6.53 -3.08
CA ALA A 503 29.14 6.64 -1.67
C ALA A 503 30.46 5.90 -1.43
N GLY A 504 31.57 6.64 -1.44
CA GLY A 504 32.91 6.06 -1.39
C GLY A 504 33.17 5.15 -2.60
N LYS A 505 33.28 3.83 -2.35
CA LYS A 505 33.47 2.81 -3.41
C LYS A 505 32.15 2.17 -3.88
N ASP A 506 31.03 2.49 -3.25
CA ASP A 506 29.73 1.93 -3.60
C ASP A 506 29.02 2.81 -4.64
N LEU A 507 28.22 2.17 -5.49
CA LEU A 507 27.40 2.83 -6.51
C LEU A 507 25.96 2.33 -6.38
N THR A 508 25.03 3.26 -6.33
CA THR A 508 23.59 3.01 -6.39
C THR A 508 23.05 3.57 -7.69
N ILE A 509 22.25 2.77 -8.40
CA ILE A 509 21.57 3.17 -9.63
C ILE A 509 20.07 3.07 -9.38
N LYS A 510 19.34 4.16 -9.57
CA LYS A 510 17.89 4.23 -9.31
C LYS A 510 17.17 4.68 -10.59
N LEU A 511 16.19 3.90 -11.04
CA LEU A 511 15.14 4.39 -11.93
C LEU A 511 14.15 5.14 -11.06
N PHE A 512 14.20 6.47 -11.10
CA PHE A 512 13.38 7.32 -10.27
C PHE A 512 12.12 7.76 -11.03
N CYS A 513 10.95 7.40 -10.50
CA CYS A 513 9.65 7.86 -11.00
C CYS A 513 9.41 9.30 -10.52
N ILE A 514 9.39 10.23 -11.47
CA ILE A 514 9.21 11.67 -11.24
C ILE A 514 7.72 12.00 -11.09
N ASP A 515 6.88 11.49 -12.01
CA ASP A 515 5.42 11.65 -11.98
C ASP A 515 4.70 10.29 -11.93
N PRO A 516 4.10 9.91 -10.78
CA PRO A 516 3.38 8.65 -10.63
C PRO A 516 1.91 8.72 -11.07
N SER A 517 1.42 9.89 -11.55
CA SER A 517 -0.01 10.16 -11.76
C SER A 517 -0.70 9.16 -12.68
N GLN A 518 -0.06 8.78 -13.79
CA GLN A 518 -0.62 7.82 -14.75
C GLN A 518 -0.80 6.43 -14.14
N TYR A 519 0.16 5.95 -13.35
CA TYR A 519 0.08 4.62 -12.73
C TYR A 519 -1.01 4.55 -11.65
N LEU A 520 -1.17 5.63 -10.88
CA LEU A 520 -2.28 5.72 -9.93
C LEU A 520 -3.62 5.71 -10.68
N ARG A 521 -3.74 6.47 -11.77
CA ARG A 521 -4.95 6.52 -12.61
C ARG A 521 -5.37 5.14 -13.12
N GLU A 522 -4.44 4.31 -13.58
CA GLU A 522 -4.73 2.95 -14.04
C GLU A 522 -5.36 2.06 -12.96
N VAL A 523 -4.99 2.29 -11.70
CA VAL A 523 -5.59 1.57 -10.56
C VAL A 523 -6.98 2.15 -10.24
N LEU A 524 -7.11 3.48 -10.23
CA LEU A 524 -8.37 4.17 -9.92
C LEU A 524 -9.48 3.86 -10.93
N GLN A 525 -9.15 3.81 -12.23
CA GLN A 525 -10.10 3.48 -13.30
C GLN A 525 -10.70 2.07 -13.17
N LYS A 526 -10.01 1.18 -12.46
CA LYS A 526 -10.50 -0.16 -12.18
C LYS A 526 -11.32 -0.20 -10.90
N CYS A 527 -11.40 0.85 -10.09
CA CYS A 527 -12.18 0.83 -8.84
C CYS A 527 -13.60 1.35 -9.05
N ALA A 528 -14.52 1.04 -8.12
CA ALA A 528 -15.86 1.58 -8.15
C ALA A 528 -15.85 3.07 -7.79
N ALA A 529 -15.14 3.47 -6.73
CA ALA A 529 -14.95 4.87 -6.35
C ALA A 529 -13.69 5.02 -5.49
N ALA A 530 -13.16 6.25 -5.41
CA ALA A 530 -12.01 6.56 -4.57
C ALA A 530 -12.22 7.87 -3.80
N ILE A 531 -12.19 7.79 -2.47
CA ILE A 531 -12.33 8.94 -1.57
C ILE A 531 -10.98 9.20 -0.91
N PHE A 532 -10.32 10.28 -1.30
CA PHE A 532 -9.09 10.77 -0.70
C PHE A 532 -9.42 11.81 0.37
N PHE A 533 -8.86 11.68 1.57
CA PHE A 533 -9.13 12.65 2.63
C PHE A 533 -7.90 12.94 3.48
N SER A 534 -7.68 14.21 3.78
CA SER A 534 -6.61 14.65 4.70
C SER A 534 -6.85 16.08 5.18
N ALA A 535 -6.17 16.50 6.25
CA ALA A 535 -6.18 17.90 6.69
C ALA A 535 -5.41 18.85 5.75
N THR A 536 -4.49 18.32 4.93
CA THR A 536 -3.52 19.14 4.20
C THR A 536 -3.55 18.90 2.68
N LEU A 537 -4.72 18.60 2.11
CA LEU A 537 -4.91 18.57 0.65
C LEU A 537 -5.05 19.99 0.08
N THR A 538 -3.99 20.79 0.17
CA THR A 538 -3.94 22.13 -0.41
C THR A 538 -2.59 22.42 -1.06
N PRO A 539 -2.55 22.99 -2.28
CA PRO A 539 -3.68 23.30 -3.16
C PRO A 539 -4.37 22.04 -3.73
N MET A 540 -5.69 22.06 -3.89
CA MET A 540 -6.46 20.88 -4.35
C MET A 540 -6.00 20.37 -5.73
N GLN A 541 -5.79 21.28 -6.68
CA GLN A 541 -5.44 20.92 -8.06
C GLN A 541 -4.10 20.19 -8.18
N TYR A 542 -3.15 20.48 -7.27
CA TYR A 542 -1.91 19.73 -7.16
C TYR A 542 -2.16 18.25 -6.87
N PHE A 543 -3.07 17.96 -5.93
CA PHE A 543 -3.41 16.59 -5.55
C PHE A 543 -4.29 15.89 -6.57
N VAL A 544 -5.24 16.59 -7.20
CA VAL A 544 -6.03 16.02 -8.32
C VAL A 544 -5.09 15.49 -9.41
N LYS A 545 -4.10 16.30 -9.82
CA LYS A 545 -3.10 15.92 -10.83
C LYS A 545 -2.25 14.74 -10.37
N LEU A 546 -1.53 14.88 -9.24
CA LEU A 546 -0.52 13.88 -8.84
C LEU A 546 -1.09 12.59 -8.27
N LEU A 547 -2.33 12.58 -7.77
CA LEU A 547 -3.00 11.35 -7.34
C LEU A 547 -3.65 10.60 -8.51
N GLY A 548 -3.48 11.07 -9.75
CA GLY A 548 -4.00 10.41 -10.96
C GLY A 548 -5.51 10.54 -11.14
N CYS A 549 -6.18 11.44 -10.39
CA CYS A 549 -7.61 11.63 -10.48
C CYS A 549 -8.03 12.18 -11.87
N SER A 550 -9.31 12.00 -12.20
CA SER A 550 -9.91 12.62 -13.38
C SER A 550 -10.01 14.15 -13.23
N GLU A 551 -10.08 14.89 -14.33
CA GLU A 551 -10.26 16.36 -14.29
C GLU A 551 -11.61 16.79 -13.70
N ILE A 552 -12.59 15.90 -13.76
CA ILE A 552 -13.94 16.09 -13.19
C ILE A 552 -14.04 15.59 -11.74
N ALA A 553 -12.92 15.20 -11.13
CA ALA A 553 -12.88 14.73 -9.75
C ALA A 553 -13.49 15.79 -8.81
N ARG A 554 -14.31 15.31 -7.87
CA ARG A 554 -15.00 16.19 -6.92
C ARG A 554 -14.00 16.66 -5.87
N THR A 555 -14.16 17.90 -5.43
CA THR A 555 -13.33 18.45 -4.35
C THR A 555 -14.20 19.07 -3.26
N LEU A 556 -13.82 18.84 -2.01
CA LEU A 556 -14.50 19.37 -0.84
C LEU A 556 -13.47 19.92 0.15
N SER A 557 -13.51 21.22 0.41
CA SER A 557 -12.78 21.85 1.52
C SER A 557 -13.74 22.19 2.64
N LEU A 558 -13.48 21.66 3.84
CA LEU A 558 -14.27 21.91 5.04
C LEU A 558 -13.51 22.84 6.00
N PRO A 559 -14.18 23.84 6.58
CA PRO A 559 -13.56 24.72 7.56
C PRO A 559 -13.25 23.99 8.86
N SER A 560 -12.37 24.55 9.68
CA SER A 560 -12.12 24.08 11.05
C SER A 560 -13.42 24.06 11.85
N PRO A 561 -13.75 22.96 12.57
CA PRO A 561 -14.89 22.93 13.47
C PRO A 561 -14.63 23.73 14.75
N PHE A 562 -13.37 24.11 15.02
CA PHE A 562 -12.98 24.77 16.24
C PHE A 562 -13.15 26.29 16.17
N PRO A 563 -13.52 26.96 17.28
CA PRO A 563 -13.71 28.41 17.30
C PRO A 563 -12.42 29.15 16.90
N TYR A 564 -12.50 30.07 15.92
CA TYR A 564 -11.34 30.87 15.49
C TYR A 564 -10.73 31.70 16.62
N ARG A 565 -11.53 32.05 17.64
CA ARG A 565 -11.05 32.77 18.84
C ARG A 565 -10.07 31.96 19.68
N ASN A 566 -9.99 30.65 19.48
CA ASN A 566 -9.12 29.76 20.24
C ASN A 566 -7.71 29.64 19.65
N LEU A 567 -7.49 30.06 18.40
CA LEU A 567 -6.19 30.03 17.74
C LEU A 567 -5.75 31.44 17.36
N ARG A 568 -4.54 31.82 17.79
CA ARG A 568 -3.89 33.03 17.28
C ARG A 568 -2.69 32.68 16.44
N VAL A 569 -2.72 33.04 15.16
CA VAL A 569 -1.57 32.89 14.26
C VAL A 569 -0.91 34.25 14.04
N LEU A 570 0.40 34.31 14.27
CA LEU A 570 1.24 35.48 14.06
C LEU A 570 2.26 35.21 12.96
N ILE A 571 2.49 36.18 12.08
CA ILE A 571 3.52 36.12 11.03
C ILE A 571 4.58 37.19 11.30
N ALA A 572 5.77 36.75 11.68
CA ALA A 572 6.97 37.57 11.75
C ALA A 572 7.61 37.72 10.36
N GLY A 573 6.91 38.43 9.48
CA GLY A 573 7.20 38.51 8.04
C GLY A 573 8.41 39.36 7.65
N LYS A 574 9.13 39.95 8.60
CA LYS A 574 10.35 40.76 8.40
C LYS A 574 11.65 40.00 8.73
N VAL A 575 11.56 38.80 9.29
CA VAL A 575 12.72 38.02 9.72
C VAL A 575 12.96 36.89 8.74
N SER A 576 14.13 36.86 8.10
CA SER A 576 14.46 35.80 7.13
C SER A 576 15.13 34.61 7.81
N ALA A 577 14.66 33.40 7.51
CA ALA A 577 15.33 32.15 7.88
C ALA A 577 16.09 31.50 6.70
N LEU A 578 16.30 32.25 5.61
CA LEU A 578 17.17 31.83 4.51
C LEU A 578 18.61 31.69 5.00
N TYR A 579 19.32 30.65 4.52
CA TYR A 579 20.67 30.29 4.99
C TYR A 579 21.61 31.50 5.10
N LYS A 580 21.70 32.32 4.05
CA LYS A 580 22.54 33.52 3.98
C LYS A 580 22.25 34.60 5.04
N TYR A 581 21.07 34.61 5.65
CA TYR A 581 20.66 35.60 6.64
C TYR A 581 20.59 35.08 8.07
N ARG A 582 20.74 33.76 8.29
CA ARG A 582 20.54 33.13 9.61
C ARG A 582 21.45 33.70 10.70
N GLU A 583 22.70 33.98 10.37
CA GLU A 583 23.66 34.60 11.30
C GLU A 583 23.21 35.99 11.78
N PHE A 584 22.63 36.79 10.89
CA PHE A 584 22.14 38.13 11.20
C PHE A 584 20.81 38.09 11.95
N THR A 585 19.94 37.12 11.65
CA THR A 585 18.58 37.06 12.21
C THR A 585 18.46 36.22 13.49
N LYS A 586 19.48 35.44 13.87
CA LYS A 586 19.45 34.51 15.01
C LYS A 586 18.99 35.14 16.34
N HIS A 587 19.45 36.36 16.62
CA HIS A 587 19.07 37.07 17.86
C HIS A 587 17.63 37.55 17.84
N GLU A 588 17.11 37.94 16.68
CA GLU A 588 15.70 38.33 16.50
C GLU A 588 14.78 37.12 16.66
N VAL A 589 15.12 35.99 16.01
CA VAL A 589 14.37 34.74 16.13
C VAL A 589 14.27 34.29 17.59
N ALA A 590 15.40 34.28 18.32
CA ALA A 590 15.40 33.93 19.74
C ALA A 590 14.56 34.88 20.59
N ARG A 591 14.54 36.20 20.28
CA ARG A 591 13.70 37.18 20.95
C ARG A 591 12.22 36.95 20.70
N MET A 592 11.83 36.68 19.46
CA MET A 592 10.44 36.39 19.10
C MET A 592 9.91 35.12 19.77
N ILE A 593 10.71 34.06 19.82
CA ILE A 593 10.37 32.83 20.55
C ILE A 593 10.20 33.13 22.05
N SER A 594 11.12 33.90 22.64
CA SER A 594 11.03 34.30 24.06
C SER A 594 9.74 35.09 24.33
N ALA A 595 9.45 36.09 23.50
CA ALA A 595 8.27 36.94 23.66
C ALA A 595 6.96 36.17 23.57
N MET A 596 6.90 35.08 22.80
CA MET A 596 5.74 34.18 22.77
C MET A 596 5.63 33.36 24.06
N ILE A 597 6.72 32.72 24.49
CA ILE A 597 6.74 31.84 25.66
C ILE A 597 6.47 32.61 26.95
N ASP A 598 6.92 33.86 27.03
CA ASP A 598 6.77 34.70 28.23
C ASP A 598 5.30 35.06 28.54
N GLN A 599 4.38 34.96 27.57
CA GLN A 599 2.98 35.38 27.76
C GLN A 599 2.13 34.35 28.50
N ARG A 600 2.45 33.07 28.38
CA ARG A 600 1.69 32.00 29.05
C ARG A 600 2.60 30.84 29.37
N LYS A 601 2.57 30.40 30.64
CA LYS A 601 3.23 29.16 31.04
C LYS A 601 2.57 27.98 30.35
N GLY A 602 3.37 27.08 29.81
CA GLY A 602 2.87 25.90 29.13
C GLY A 602 3.93 25.23 28.27
N ASN A 603 3.46 24.30 27.43
CA ASN A 603 4.31 23.50 26.57
C ASN A 603 4.41 24.09 25.18
N TYR A 604 5.62 24.21 24.65
CA TYR A 604 5.87 24.81 23.35
C TYR A 604 6.70 23.90 22.46
N PHE A 605 6.41 23.92 21.16
CA PHE A 605 7.21 23.21 20.16
C PHE A 605 7.78 24.19 19.14
N ILE A 606 9.09 24.19 18.97
CA ILE A 606 9.80 25.12 18.08
C ILE A 606 10.47 24.30 16.98
N PHE A 607 10.02 24.50 15.75
CA PHE A 607 10.49 23.80 14.56
C PHE A 607 11.48 24.65 13.78
N PHE A 608 12.63 24.06 13.46
CA PHE A 608 13.75 24.70 12.77
C PHE A 608 14.04 24.04 11.43
N PRO A 609 14.59 24.77 10.45
CA PRO A 609 14.93 24.21 9.14
C PRO A 609 16.15 23.29 9.14
N SER A 610 17.01 23.33 10.16
CA SER A 610 18.18 22.44 10.30
C SER A 610 18.64 22.30 11.75
N TYR A 611 19.34 21.20 12.05
CA TYR A 611 19.94 20.96 13.38
C TYR A 611 20.97 22.02 13.76
N GLU A 612 21.73 22.52 12.79
CA GLU A 612 22.68 23.61 12.99
C GLU A 612 21.99 24.89 13.47
N TYR A 613 20.93 25.32 12.76
CA TYR A 613 20.22 26.53 13.14
C TYR A 613 19.46 26.37 14.46
N MET A 614 18.92 25.18 14.72
CA MET A 614 18.31 24.83 16.01
C MET A 614 19.31 25.01 17.17
N ARG A 615 20.55 24.49 17.05
CA ARG A 615 21.61 24.61 18.07
C ARG A 615 22.01 26.07 18.29
N MET A 616 22.20 26.81 17.20
CA MET A 616 22.54 28.24 17.24
C MET A 616 21.50 29.07 18.02
N ILE A 617 20.21 28.83 17.75
CA ILE A 617 19.12 29.54 18.45
C ILE A 617 19.01 29.07 19.91
N HIS A 618 19.16 27.77 20.16
CA HIS A 618 19.12 27.19 21.51
C HIS A 618 20.16 27.84 22.44
N GLU A 619 21.41 27.99 22.00
CA GLU A 619 22.47 28.62 22.80
C GLU A 619 22.12 30.05 23.23
N ILE A 620 21.52 30.82 22.32
CA ILE A 620 21.10 32.20 22.59
C ILE A 620 19.87 32.21 23.51
N PHE A 621 18.90 31.34 23.26
CA PHE A 621 17.66 31.26 24.00
C PHE A 621 17.90 30.80 25.46
N GLN A 622 18.72 29.76 25.67
CA GLN A 622 19.03 29.23 27.00
C GLN A 622 19.72 30.27 27.89
N LYS A 623 20.62 31.09 27.32
CA LYS A 623 21.24 32.23 28.04
C LYS A 623 20.23 33.28 28.47
N ARG A 624 19.20 33.53 27.64
CA ARG A 624 18.15 34.52 27.92
C ARG A 624 17.10 34.02 28.91
N ARG A 625 16.81 32.71 28.91
CA ARG A 625 15.73 32.09 29.68
C ARG A 625 16.20 30.80 30.36
N PRO A 626 17.11 30.87 31.35
CA PRO A 626 17.68 29.68 32.01
C PRO A 626 16.66 28.85 32.81
N ARG A 627 15.48 29.40 33.08
CA ARG A 627 14.38 28.73 33.82
C ARG A 627 13.45 27.91 32.94
N VAL A 628 13.54 28.05 31.61
CA VAL A 628 12.74 27.24 30.67
C VAL A 628 13.44 25.90 30.48
N HIS A 629 12.70 24.80 30.63
CA HIS A 629 13.25 23.48 30.43
C HIS A 629 13.19 23.13 28.93
N ILE A 630 14.34 22.87 28.33
CA ILE A 630 14.43 22.59 26.89
C ILE A 630 14.84 21.15 26.66
N ILE A 631 14.13 20.50 25.73
CA ILE A 631 14.55 19.22 25.16
C ILE A 631 14.78 19.39 23.67
N MET A 632 15.87 18.81 23.16
CA MET A 632 16.27 18.93 21.76
C MET A 632 16.19 17.58 21.06
N GLN A 633 15.69 17.59 19.83
CA GLN A 633 15.75 16.44 18.96
C GLN A 633 17.21 16.11 18.59
N GLU A 634 17.58 14.85 18.71
CA GLU A 634 18.89 14.36 18.27
C GLU A 634 18.83 13.77 16.85
N PRO A 635 19.87 13.94 16.02
CA PRO A 635 19.97 13.24 14.74
C PRO A 635 19.92 11.72 14.93
N GLY A 636 19.14 11.03 14.09
CA GLY A 636 19.11 9.56 14.10
C GLY A 636 18.35 8.91 15.26
N MET A 637 17.51 9.66 16.01
CA MET A 637 16.68 9.08 17.07
C MET A 637 15.89 7.86 16.59
N SER A 638 15.99 6.74 17.33
CA SER A 638 15.19 5.54 17.13
C SER A 638 13.73 5.76 17.52
N GLU A 639 12.80 4.93 17.02
CA GLU A 639 11.36 5.03 17.33
C GLU A 639 11.08 5.06 18.85
N PRO A 640 11.66 4.18 19.69
CA PRO A 640 11.48 4.26 21.14
C PRO A 640 12.04 5.55 21.78
N ALA A 641 13.13 6.11 21.22
CA ALA A 641 13.67 7.37 21.70
C ALA A 641 12.75 8.55 21.37
N ARG A 642 12.09 8.51 20.21
CA ARG A 642 11.08 9.50 19.80
C ARG A 642 9.84 9.42 20.68
N ASP A 643 9.35 8.21 20.97
CA ASP A 643 8.21 8.02 21.86
C ASP A 643 8.50 8.55 23.27
N ARG A 644 9.69 8.27 23.80
CA ARG A 644 10.15 8.86 25.08
C ARG A 644 10.25 10.38 25.03
N PHE A 645 10.72 10.96 23.93
CA PHE A 645 10.77 12.41 23.75
C PHE A 645 9.36 13.01 23.82
N LEU A 646 8.39 12.41 23.12
CA LEU A 646 7.00 12.87 23.11
C LEU A 646 6.27 12.64 24.43
N ALA A 647 6.56 11.55 25.13
CA ALA A 647 5.96 11.26 26.42
C ALA A 647 6.25 12.36 27.46
N ARG A 648 7.36 13.10 27.33
CA ARG A 648 7.68 14.23 28.23
C ARG A 648 6.65 15.37 28.15
N PHE A 649 5.96 15.52 27.03
CA PHE A 649 4.88 16.51 26.87
C PHE A 649 3.54 16.06 27.47
N SER A 650 3.41 14.79 27.87
CA SER A 650 2.15 14.18 28.29
C SER A 650 1.90 14.18 29.80
N GLY A 651 2.86 14.64 30.61
CA GLY A 651 2.70 14.81 32.06
C GLY A 651 2.27 16.24 32.42
N ARG A 652 1.45 16.39 33.47
CA ARG A 652 1.34 17.67 34.21
C ARG A 652 2.67 17.93 34.90
N THR A 653 3.64 18.45 34.16
CA THR A 653 4.84 19.02 34.76
C THR A 653 4.52 20.44 35.18
N ASP A 654 4.78 20.78 36.43
CA ASP A 654 4.63 22.13 37.00
C ASP A 654 5.55 23.20 36.35
N GLY A 655 6.06 22.99 35.13
CA GLY A 655 6.94 23.93 34.44
C GLY A 655 7.24 23.64 32.96
N PHE A 656 7.05 24.68 32.14
CA PHE A 656 7.92 25.15 31.04
C PHE A 656 8.66 24.13 30.15
N LEU A 657 7.99 23.12 29.57
CA LEU A 657 8.67 22.27 28.59
C LEU A 657 8.65 22.92 27.19
N THR A 658 9.83 23.16 26.63
CA THR A 658 9.97 23.56 25.22
C THR A 658 10.75 22.52 24.44
N GLY A 659 10.13 21.95 23.40
CA GLY A 659 10.78 21.04 22.48
C GLY A 659 11.36 21.79 21.29
N PHE A 660 12.64 21.59 21.04
CA PHE A 660 13.34 22.08 19.85
C PHE A 660 13.50 20.90 18.89
N ALA A 661 12.98 21.03 17.68
CA ALA A 661 13.05 19.98 16.66
C ALA A 661 13.30 20.54 15.27
N VAL A 662 13.75 19.68 14.36
CA VAL A 662 13.88 20.02 12.94
C VAL A 662 12.54 19.77 12.25
N MET A 663 12.19 20.67 11.33
CA MET A 663 11.00 20.58 10.49
C MET A 663 11.19 19.47 9.46
N GLY A 664 10.32 18.46 9.52
CA GLY A 664 10.40 17.24 8.72
C GLY A 664 10.67 16.01 9.59
N GLY A 665 10.22 14.84 9.10
CA GLY A 665 10.30 13.58 9.85
C GLY A 665 9.17 13.43 10.88
N VAL A 666 9.27 12.38 11.70
CA VAL A 666 8.18 11.90 12.57
C VAL A 666 7.70 12.95 13.59
N PHE A 667 8.50 13.95 13.96
CA PHE A 667 8.08 15.00 14.90
C PHE A 667 7.20 16.09 14.26
N ALA A 668 7.40 16.45 13.00
CA ALA A 668 6.44 17.36 12.33
C ALA A 668 5.12 16.62 12.00
N GLU A 669 5.19 15.29 11.87
CA GLU A 669 4.18 14.46 11.25
C GLU A 669 3.37 13.55 12.21
N SER A 670 3.91 13.06 13.32
CA SER A 670 3.32 11.98 14.15
C SER A 670 3.13 12.31 15.63
N ILE A 671 3.25 13.58 16.02
CA ILE A 671 3.08 14.03 17.41
C ILE A 671 1.59 14.05 17.81
N ASP A 672 1.15 13.07 18.60
CA ASP A 672 -0.23 13.03 19.12
C ASP A 672 -0.34 13.68 20.52
N LEU A 673 -0.20 15.01 20.58
CA LEU A 673 -0.38 15.80 21.81
C LEU A 673 -1.77 16.44 21.81
N VAL A 674 -2.68 15.92 22.63
CA VAL A 674 -4.07 16.38 22.78
C VAL A 674 -4.24 17.15 24.09
N GLY A 675 -5.05 18.22 24.11
CA GLY A 675 -5.37 19.01 25.31
C GLY A 675 -4.30 20.05 25.66
N GLU A 676 -4.09 20.31 26.96
CA GLU A 676 -3.07 21.25 27.48
C GLU A 676 -1.61 20.87 27.16
N ARG A 677 -1.39 19.75 26.45
CA ARG A 677 -0.08 19.22 26.11
C ARG A 677 0.71 20.12 25.15
N LEU A 678 0.05 21.04 24.43
CA LEU A 678 0.73 22.02 23.56
C LEU A 678 0.02 23.38 23.58
N THR A 679 0.65 24.37 24.25
CA THR A 679 0.18 25.75 24.36
C THR A 679 0.48 26.58 23.12
N GLY A 680 1.56 26.26 22.40
CA GLY A 680 1.84 26.90 21.13
C GLY A 680 2.96 26.25 20.34
N ALA A 681 3.00 26.60 19.06
CA ALA A 681 4.05 26.14 18.14
C ALA A 681 4.70 27.33 17.43
N THR A 682 6.01 27.27 17.26
CA THR A 682 6.73 28.22 16.41
C THR A 682 7.36 27.48 15.25
N ILE A 683 7.16 27.99 14.04
CA ILE A 683 7.74 27.44 12.83
C ILE A 683 8.71 28.47 12.25
N VAL A 684 10.00 28.14 12.26
CA VAL A 684 11.07 28.97 11.72
C VAL A 684 11.38 28.50 10.29
N GLY A 685 11.21 29.37 9.30
CA GLY A 685 11.28 29.01 7.89
C GLY A 685 9.99 28.37 7.36
N VAL A 686 9.98 27.98 6.08
CA VAL A 686 8.77 27.45 5.38
C VAL A 686 8.84 25.93 5.08
N GLY A 687 9.67 25.19 5.80
CA GLY A 687 9.64 23.71 5.76
C GLY A 687 10.19 23.06 4.51
N LEU A 688 10.84 23.82 3.62
CA LEU A 688 11.33 23.30 2.34
C LEU A 688 12.12 21.99 2.54
N PRO A 689 11.85 20.96 1.71
CA PRO A 689 12.71 19.79 1.60
C PRO A 689 14.17 20.18 1.38
N GLN A 690 15.08 19.29 1.77
CA GLN A 690 16.49 19.45 1.41
C GLN A 690 16.63 19.34 -0.10
N ILE A 691 17.59 20.08 -0.65
CA ILE A 691 17.97 19.96 -2.05
C ILE A 691 18.55 18.56 -2.23
N SER A 692 17.99 17.82 -3.18
CA SER A 692 18.47 16.49 -3.59
C SER A 692 18.33 16.35 -5.10
N LEU A 693 19.03 15.38 -5.66
CA LEU A 693 18.91 15.03 -7.07
C LEU A 693 17.45 14.79 -7.45
N GLU A 694 16.71 14.00 -6.65
CA GLU A 694 15.30 13.72 -6.93
C GLU A 694 14.43 14.98 -6.89
N ARG A 695 14.71 15.91 -5.97
CA ARG A 695 13.95 17.16 -5.88
C ARG A 695 14.26 18.09 -7.06
N GLU A 696 15.49 18.17 -7.53
CA GLU A 696 15.81 18.92 -8.75
C GLU A 696 15.19 18.28 -9.99
N LEU A 697 15.14 16.94 -10.08
CA LEU A 697 14.46 16.25 -11.19
C LEU A 697 12.95 16.53 -11.22
N ILE A 698 12.27 16.43 -10.07
CA ILE A 698 10.84 16.82 -9.97
C ILE A 698 10.66 18.28 -10.39
N LYS A 699 11.54 19.17 -9.91
CA LYS A 699 11.46 20.58 -10.27
C LYS A 699 11.61 20.78 -11.78
N ASN A 700 12.69 20.28 -12.38
CA ASN A 700 12.97 20.50 -13.79
C ASN A 700 11.88 19.90 -14.69
N TYR A 701 11.37 18.71 -14.37
CA TYR A 701 10.26 18.09 -15.11
C TYR A 701 9.00 18.96 -15.10
N PHE A 702 8.51 19.35 -13.92
CA PHE A 702 7.29 20.17 -13.83
C PHE A 702 7.50 21.63 -14.27
N ASP A 703 8.72 22.16 -14.21
CA ASP A 703 9.06 23.44 -14.84
C ASP A 703 8.89 23.36 -16.37
N ASN A 704 9.27 22.24 -17.00
CA ASN A 704 9.09 22.01 -18.44
C ASN A 704 7.63 21.72 -18.83
N VAL A 705 6.87 21.03 -17.96
CA VAL A 705 5.46 20.67 -18.23
C VAL A 705 4.54 21.89 -18.15
N ASP A 706 4.60 22.66 -17.06
CA ASP A 706 3.64 23.76 -16.80
C ASP A 706 4.23 24.92 -15.98
N GLY A 707 5.56 24.96 -15.79
CA GLY A 707 6.23 26.00 -15.00
C GLY A 707 6.03 25.89 -13.49
N SER A 708 5.49 24.77 -12.98
CA SER A 708 5.17 24.59 -11.56
C SER A 708 6.24 23.84 -10.74
N GLY A 709 7.42 23.62 -11.29
CA GLY A 709 8.47 22.77 -10.72
C GLY A 709 8.91 23.15 -9.32
N PHE A 710 9.23 24.42 -9.07
CA PHE A 710 9.57 24.87 -7.72
C PHE A 710 8.40 24.65 -6.74
N ALA A 711 7.17 24.86 -7.20
CA ALA A 711 5.99 24.70 -6.37
C ALA A 711 5.79 23.23 -5.96
N PHE A 712 5.90 22.32 -6.93
CA PHE A 712 5.65 20.89 -6.75
C PHE A 712 6.75 20.19 -5.96
N SER A 713 8.02 20.56 -6.20
CA SER A 713 9.17 19.93 -5.58
C SER A 713 9.44 20.42 -4.16
N TYR A 714 9.31 21.74 -3.93
CA TYR A 714 9.77 22.38 -2.69
C TYR A 714 8.67 23.09 -1.92
N GLN A 715 7.91 23.99 -2.57
CA GLN A 715 6.99 24.89 -1.87
C GLN A 715 5.82 24.16 -1.21
N ILE A 716 5.08 23.36 -1.99
CA ILE A 716 3.88 22.65 -1.53
C ILE A 716 4.26 21.62 -0.45
N PRO A 717 5.27 20.74 -0.65
CA PRO A 717 5.74 19.85 0.41
C PRO A 717 6.19 20.59 1.68
N GLY A 718 6.86 21.73 1.52
CA GLY A 718 7.27 22.57 2.64
C GLY A 718 6.10 23.13 3.44
N MET A 719 5.11 23.69 2.74
CA MET A 719 3.91 24.24 3.37
C MET A 719 3.03 23.15 4.01
N ILE A 720 2.94 21.95 3.44
CA ILE A 720 2.25 20.81 4.08
C ILE A 720 2.87 20.53 5.45
N ARG A 721 4.21 20.51 5.57
CA ARG A 721 4.90 20.34 6.86
C ARG A 721 4.58 21.47 7.85
N VAL A 722 4.49 22.72 7.37
CA VAL A 722 4.08 23.87 8.20
C VAL A 722 2.65 23.67 8.72
N LEU A 723 1.72 23.30 7.85
CA LEU A 723 0.31 23.07 8.21
C LEU A 723 0.15 21.91 9.20
N GLN A 724 0.90 20.83 9.01
CA GLN A 724 0.90 19.70 9.93
C GLN A 724 1.51 20.04 11.29
N ALA A 725 2.55 20.86 11.34
CA ALA A 725 3.15 21.28 12.60
C ALA A 725 2.21 22.23 13.38
N ALA A 726 1.67 23.24 12.70
CA ALA A 726 0.78 24.24 13.29
C ALA A 726 -0.61 23.69 13.63
N GLY A 727 -1.16 22.80 12.81
CA GLY A 727 -2.47 22.15 13.03
C GLY A 727 -2.52 21.23 14.25
N ARG A 728 -1.41 21.04 14.97
CA ARG A 728 -1.36 20.28 16.24
C ARG A 728 -1.78 21.11 17.45
N VAL A 729 -1.78 22.43 17.34
CA VAL A 729 -2.02 23.33 18.48
C VAL A 729 -3.48 23.29 18.94
N ILE A 730 -4.43 23.03 18.04
CA ILE A 730 -5.86 22.94 18.37
C ILE A 730 -6.44 21.63 17.86
N ARG A 731 -7.03 20.85 18.76
CA ARG A 731 -7.62 19.53 18.47
C ARG A 731 -8.95 19.28 19.18
N SER A 732 -9.28 20.10 20.16
CA SER A 732 -10.60 20.18 20.77
C SER A 732 -11.16 21.61 20.69
N ASP A 733 -12.44 21.72 20.94
CA ASP A 733 -13.20 22.96 21.09
C ASP A 733 -12.83 23.76 22.36
N GLU A 734 -12.20 23.10 23.34
CA GLU A 734 -11.67 23.73 24.56
C GLU A 734 -10.20 24.16 24.41
N ASP A 735 -9.46 23.55 23.48
CA ASP A 735 -8.05 23.87 23.28
C ASP A 735 -7.90 25.33 22.88
N ARG A 736 -6.86 25.97 23.40
CA ARG A 736 -6.49 27.34 23.07
C ARG A 736 -5.00 27.48 22.96
N GLY A 737 -4.55 28.08 21.85
CA GLY A 737 -3.12 28.10 21.55
C GLY A 737 -2.71 29.11 20.52
N VAL A 738 -1.39 29.22 20.36
CA VAL A 738 -0.75 30.24 19.54
C VAL A 738 0.22 29.60 18.54
N VAL A 739 0.24 30.12 17.32
CA VAL A 739 1.20 29.72 16.29
C VAL A 739 1.99 30.94 15.86
N LEU A 740 3.31 30.85 15.88
CA LEU A 740 4.21 31.89 15.40
C LEU A 740 4.98 31.40 14.17
N LEU A 741 4.77 32.05 13.03
CA LEU A 741 5.43 31.77 11.77
C LEU A 741 6.54 32.81 11.54
N ILE A 742 7.79 32.36 11.46
CA ILE A 742 8.97 33.24 11.33
C ILE A 742 9.68 32.98 10.01
N ASP A 743 9.35 33.76 8.98
CA ASP A 743 10.09 33.86 7.72
C ASP A 743 9.54 35.02 6.87
N THR A 744 10.39 35.67 6.08
CA THR A 744 9.94 36.69 5.12
C THR A 744 9.04 36.11 4.02
N ARG A 745 9.20 34.83 3.67
CA ARG A 745 8.40 34.15 2.63
C ARG A 745 6.92 34.05 3.00
N TYR A 746 6.55 34.04 4.27
CA TYR A 746 5.14 34.07 4.69
C TYR A 746 4.42 35.38 4.31
N SER A 747 5.17 36.44 4.00
CA SER A 747 4.62 37.69 3.45
C SER A 747 4.31 37.59 1.95
N ASN A 748 4.89 36.60 1.23
CA ASN A 748 4.71 36.44 -0.20
C ASN A 748 3.37 35.73 -0.51
N PRO A 749 2.59 36.17 -1.51
CA PRO A 749 1.31 35.58 -1.85
C PRO A 749 1.33 34.06 -2.07
N PRO A 750 2.31 33.47 -2.78
CA PRO A 750 2.35 32.02 -3.01
C PRO A 750 2.39 31.16 -1.74
N TYR A 751 3.00 31.64 -0.65
CA TYR A 751 3.01 30.94 0.64
C TYR A 751 1.80 31.31 1.49
N ARG A 752 1.43 32.60 1.50
CA ARG A 752 0.32 33.12 2.30
C ARG A 752 -1.03 32.51 1.90
N LEU A 753 -1.26 32.31 0.60
CA LEU A 753 -2.50 31.74 0.08
C LEU A 753 -2.68 30.25 0.42
N MET A 754 -1.62 29.55 0.81
CA MET A 754 -1.68 28.16 1.27
C MET A 754 -2.05 28.05 2.76
N LEU A 755 -1.98 29.14 3.53
CA LEU A 755 -2.42 29.15 4.92
C LEU A 755 -3.97 29.09 4.98
N PRO A 756 -4.56 28.31 5.90
CA PRO A 756 -6.00 28.27 6.08
C PRO A 756 -6.56 29.66 6.35
N GLN A 757 -7.60 30.04 5.60
CA GLN A 757 -8.21 31.37 5.74
C GLN A 757 -8.75 31.61 7.15
N GLU A 758 -9.18 30.54 7.81
CA GLU A 758 -9.65 30.50 9.19
C GLU A 758 -8.62 31.00 10.22
N TRP A 759 -7.33 30.85 9.92
CA TRP A 759 -6.26 31.21 10.84
C TRP A 759 -6.15 32.72 11.07
N ARG A 760 -6.68 33.53 10.14
CA ARG A 760 -6.66 35.01 10.17
C ARG A 760 -5.30 35.54 10.67
N PRO A 761 -4.19 35.20 10.00
CA PRO A 761 -2.86 35.49 10.51
C PRO A 761 -2.62 37.00 10.65
N LEU A 762 -2.01 37.40 11.77
CA LEU A 762 -1.66 38.79 12.04
C LEU A 762 -0.17 39.02 11.81
N PHE A 763 0.16 40.07 11.05
CA PHE A 763 1.56 40.46 10.84
C PHE A 763 2.11 41.20 12.07
N VAL A 764 3.19 40.65 12.60
CA VAL A 764 3.98 41.23 13.68
C VAL A 764 5.33 41.66 13.12
N ASP A 765 5.64 42.94 13.31
CA ASP A 765 6.82 43.59 12.75
C ASP A 765 7.97 43.74 13.76
N ASN A 766 7.71 43.51 15.04
CA ASN A 766 8.69 43.51 16.12
C ASN A 766 8.25 42.63 17.30
N VAL A 767 9.16 42.42 18.23
CA VAL A 767 9.00 41.59 19.44
C VAL A 767 7.91 42.13 20.37
N ASP A 768 7.80 43.45 20.52
CA ASP A 768 6.85 44.07 21.45
C ASP A 768 5.39 43.84 21.01
N LYS A 769 5.17 43.85 19.69
CA LYS A 769 3.86 43.54 19.11
C LYS A 769 3.49 42.07 19.28
N VAL A 770 4.45 41.14 19.27
CA VAL A 770 4.20 39.73 19.62
C VAL A 770 3.66 39.65 21.05
N GLY A 771 4.34 40.29 22.01
CA GLY A 771 3.90 40.31 23.40
C GLY A 771 2.50 40.90 23.57
N THR A 772 2.27 42.09 23.02
CA THR A 772 1.01 42.83 23.14
C THR A 772 -0.18 42.02 22.59
N VAL A 773 -0.07 41.51 21.36
CA VAL A 773 -1.15 40.75 20.71
C VAL A 773 -1.47 39.46 21.46
N LEU A 774 -0.44 38.76 21.95
CA LEU A 774 -0.62 37.53 22.69
C LEU A 774 -1.16 37.78 24.11
N GLN A 775 -0.76 38.85 24.77
CA GLN A 775 -1.33 39.22 26.07
C GLN A 775 -2.84 39.48 25.96
N ASP A 776 -3.27 40.21 24.94
CA ASP A 776 -4.69 40.45 24.66
C ASP A 776 -5.42 39.14 24.31
N PHE A 777 -4.79 38.27 23.54
CA PHE A 777 -5.34 36.97 23.20
C PHE A 777 -5.54 36.10 24.43
N TRP A 778 -4.64 36.10 25.42
CA TRP A 778 -4.77 35.25 26.61
C TRP A 778 -5.68 35.84 27.70
N ARG A 779 -5.95 37.15 27.67
CA ARG A 779 -6.87 37.84 28.61
C ARG A 779 -8.34 37.64 28.29
N ARG A 780 -8.69 37.65 27.00
CA ARG A 780 -10.02 37.27 26.50
C ARG A 780 -10.22 35.78 26.70
#